data_AF-A0A7W2J0E6-F1
#
_entry.id   AF-A0A7W2J0E6-F1
#
_cell.length_a   1.000
_cell.length_b   1.000
_cell.length_c   1.000
_cell.angle_alpha   90.00
_cell.angle_beta   90.00
_cell.angle_gamma   90.00
#
_symmetry.space_group_name_H-M   'P 1'
#
loop_
_entity.id
_entity.type
_entity.pdbx_description
1 polymer ?
#
loop_
_entity_poly.entity_id
_entity_poly.type
_entity_poly.pdbx_seq_one_letter_code
_entity_poly.pdbx_strand_id
1 'polypeptide(L)'
;MQDKNFISSFGLFSTIIVTVIGIGIFSYPQQVISIIGTDSWIITILGGILVYILLYIIWFIIKMNGYNKFYFILKNSFGKILGSIFAIIFIIYNIISISFGMRVFTEVIKMYLLEKTPTEFIFIVTILTSIYLITSGLKNVVKFNEVSFWIMFVPIIIVLTLTLNQVDFSNILPVFIADNPHRYLESLKTSIYSFSGIEIIYVMAPFIKKNFSPAKTSAKSMIFITLFYTVAVIIVLSIFSSGETKMLLWPTMTMITSISVNSIFIQKWEGIVMALWIMFYFTTFSNVYYFSCDILKDVFNLKSIKIPCIALGVLIYEAALYPKNIASVYDIGNRYFLALFVFNIIILPIIIFLFTKFRKKSLKRIVPLILICVLFTGCWDRTEIENKEMISIIGVDSGEDIDKSGEQYLKKIHLTFGMPDLSELGPDKGKQSEDKYIDSEGYSFQDAVSKARLKSSRSIKFSHTGLLVFSEDIINHPDVFKQVLDYLHREPSLNRNMYIVLAKGSAEECIKSKTDLEKNAETYIGGLIQNDYKNSQVIPVTLNDFLIQMNENGNSLLPAIVINKTSKTLEIQGSAAIKNFKVKGFLNPEETANLELLRGKLEGSNKTIYLDKYPVDIDINNTSRKIAVSEKDGKLIFNVKLNIESQLKDYYLDKKVFSINKLNYIQKKFNSSIKKECEYALDVSKDLEIDPVGFDNYLKKYHYNIWKKVKDSWDKNYKNSIIDVEVDTQIRRIGIVK
;
A
#
# COMPACT_ATOMS: atom_id res chain seq x y z
N MET A 1 -22.07 -44.79 -2.32
CA MET A 1 -22.37 -43.83 -3.41
C MET A 1 -21.92 -42.44 -2.97
N GLN A 2 -21.49 -41.54 -3.85
CA GLN A 2 -21.31 -40.13 -3.46
C GLN A 2 -22.66 -39.41 -3.48
N ASP A 3 -23.02 -38.81 -2.35
CA ASP A 3 -24.21 -37.96 -2.23
C ASP A 3 -24.09 -36.73 -3.15
N LYS A 4 -25.19 -36.40 -3.84
CA LYS A 4 -25.25 -35.34 -4.86
C LYS A 4 -25.83 -34.02 -4.36
N ASN A 5 -26.19 -33.90 -3.08
CA ASN A 5 -26.84 -32.69 -2.56
C ASN A 5 -26.16 -32.20 -1.26
N PHE A 6 -24.84 -31.95 -1.28
CA PHE A 6 -24.11 -31.52 -0.07
C PHE A 6 -23.75 -30.02 -0.03
N ILE A 7 -23.54 -29.35 -1.17
CA ILE A 7 -23.07 -27.95 -1.20
C ILE A 7 -24.18 -27.02 -0.70
N SER A 8 -23.85 -26.25 0.34
CA SER A 8 -24.74 -25.27 0.97
C SER A 8 -24.76 -23.94 0.20
N SER A 9 -25.71 -23.04 0.50
CA SER A 9 -25.70 -21.68 -0.08
C SER A 9 -24.44 -20.91 0.34
N PHE A 10 -24.04 -21.03 1.61
CA PHE A 10 -22.81 -20.39 2.08
C PHE A 10 -21.55 -21.04 1.49
N GLY A 11 -21.55 -22.35 1.24
CA GLY A 11 -20.44 -23.08 0.62
C GLY A 11 -20.22 -22.73 -0.84
N LEU A 12 -21.30 -22.48 -1.60
CA LEU A 12 -21.20 -21.92 -2.95
C LEU A 12 -20.66 -20.48 -2.90
N PHE A 13 -21.22 -19.65 -2.02
CA PHE A 13 -20.84 -18.24 -1.86
C PHE A 13 -19.36 -18.08 -1.50
N SER A 14 -18.93 -18.70 -0.40
CA SER A 14 -17.54 -18.68 0.06
C SER A 14 -16.58 -19.22 -0.99
N THR A 15 -16.85 -20.40 -1.58
CA THR A 15 -15.94 -20.99 -2.59
C THR A 15 -15.73 -20.09 -3.81
N ILE A 16 -16.76 -19.45 -4.36
CA ILE A 16 -16.59 -18.52 -5.49
C ILE A 16 -15.69 -17.34 -5.05
N ILE A 17 -15.97 -16.74 -3.89
CA ILE A 17 -15.23 -15.58 -3.37
C ILE A 17 -13.75 -15.91 -3.12
N VAL A 18 -13.46 -17.00 -2.40
CA VAL A 18 -12.08 -17.40 -2.05
C VAL A 18 -11.33 -18.06 -3.22
N THR A 19 -12.02 -18.40 -4.32
CA THR A 19 -11.34 -18.82 -5.55
C THR A 19 -10.93 -17.62 -6.40
N VAL A 20 -11.74 -16.57 -6.44
CA VAL A 20 -11.52 -15.42 -7.34
C VAL A 20 -10.51 -14.41 -6.78
N ILE A 21 -10.64 -14.01 -5.51
CA ILE A 21 -9.89 -12.85 -4.98
C ILE A 21 -8.38 -13.13 -4.89
N GLY A 22 -8.02 -14.36 -4.48
CA GLY A 22 -6.69 -14.94 -4.63
C GLY A 22 -5.52 -14.05 -4.22
N ILE A 23 -4.43 -14.17 -4.99
CA ILE A 23 -3.30 -13.23 -4.92
C ILE A 23 -3.56 -11.93 -5.68
N GLY A 24 -4.56 -11.91 -6.58
CA GLY A 24 -4.88 -10.77 -7.43
C GLY A 24 -5.08 -9.49 -6.64
N ILE A 25 -5.74 -9.56 -5.48
CA ILE A 25 -5.98 -8.44 -4.56
C ILE A 25 -4.75 -7.58 -4.23
N PHE A 26 -3.54 -8.16 -4.20
CA PHE A 26 -2.33 -7.43 -3.79
C PHE A 26 -1.74 -6.57 -4.91
N SER A 27 -1.82 -7.04 -6.16
CA SER A 27 -1.36 -6.30 -7.35
C SER A 27 -2.49 -5.59 -8.10
N TYR A 28 -3.75 -5.93 -7.85
CA TYR A 28 -4.88 -5.45 -8.65
C TYR A 28 -4.98 -3.91 -8.72
N PRO A 29 -4.88 -3.15 -7.60
CA PRO A 29 -4.90 -1.70 -7.67
C PRO A 29 -3.78 -1.14 -8.58
N GLN A 30 -2.54 -1.64 -8.49
CA GLN A 30 -1.43 -1.27 -9.36
C GLN A 30 -1.80 -1.47 -10.84
N GLN A 31 -2.38 -2.63 -11.16
CA GLN A 31 -2.65 -3.07 -12.53
C GLN A 31 -3.76 -2.26 -13.22
N VAL A 32 -4.77 -1.78 -12.50
CA VAL A 32 -5.76 -0.85 -13.08
C VAL A 32 -5.31 0.61 -13.01
N ILE A 33 -4.69 1.05 -11.91
CA ILE A 33 -4.30 2.45 -11.69
C ILE A 33 -3.14 2.86 -12.61
N SER A 34 -2.24 1.95 -12.95
CA SER A 34 -1.22 2.19 -14.00
C SER A 34 -1.85 2.48 -15.37
N ILE A 35 -2.90 1.76 -15.76
CA ILE A 35 -3.53 1.90 -17.07
C ILE A 35 -4.45 3.13 -17.15
N ILE A 36 -5.36 3.34 -16.18
CA ILE A 36 -6.39 4.40 -16.25
C ILE A 36 -6.24 5.51 -15.19
N GLY A 37 -5.52 5.27 -14.09
CA GLY A 37 -5.42 6.23 -12.98
C GLY A 37 -6.59 6.15 -12.01
N THR A 38 -7.12 7.30 -11.60
CA THR A 38 -8.20 7.43 -10.60
C THR A 38 -9.50 6.75 -11.02
N ASP A 39 -9.80 6.67 -12.31
CA ASP A 39 -11.01 6.03 -12.89
C ASP A 39 -11.07 4.49 -12.66
N SER A 40 -10.05 3.91 -12.03
CA SER A 40 -9.90 2.48 -11.76
C SER A 40 -11.05 1.86 -10.97
N TRP A 41 -11.65 2.59 -10.02
CA TRP A 41 -12.77 2.07 -9.24
C TRP A 41 -14.04 1.92 -10.11
N ILE A 42 -14.24 2.80 -11.09
CA ILE A 42 -15.33 2.68 -12.09
C ILE A 42 -15.07 1.46 -12.98
N ILE A 43 -13.83 1.30 -13.48
CA ILE A 43 -13.42 0.13 -14.26
C ILE A 43 -13.54 -1.19 -13.46
N THR A 44 -13.36 -1.15 -12.13
CA THR A 44 -13.57 -2.31 -11.24
C THR A 44 -15.05 -2.72 -11.24
N ILE A 45 -15.95 -1.76 -11.05
CA ILE A 45 -17.40 -1.99 -11.07
C ILE A 45 -17.86 -2.50 -12.46
N LEU A 46 -17.42 -1.86 -13.54
CA LEU A 46 -17.77 -2.26 -14.92
C LEU A 46 -17.25 -3.66 -15.27
N GLY A 47 -16.04 -4.01 -14.83
CA GLY A 47 -15.49 -5.36 -14.96
C GLY A 47 -16.36 -6.40 -14.24
N GLY A 48 -16.73 -6.13 -12.98
CA GLY A 48 -17.60 -7.01 -12.20
C GLY A 48 -18.99 -7.22 -12.84
N ILE A 49 -19.57 -6.18 -13.44
CA ILE A 49 -20.84 -6.26 -14.18
C ILE A 49 -20.71 -7.16 -15.42
N LEU A 50 -19.65 -7.00 -16.22
CA LEU A 50 -19.42 -7.84 -17.41
C LEU A 50 -19.13 -9.30 -17.03
N VAL A 51 -18.37 -9.53 -15.96
CA VAL A 51 -18.11 -10.88 -15.44
C VAL A 51 -19.39 -11.52 -14.89
N TYR A 52 -20.29 -10.75 -14.29
CA TYR A 52 -21.61 -11.26 -13.89
C TYR A 52 -22.46 -11.72 -15.09
N ILE A 53 -22.37 -11.04 -16.24
CA ILE A 53 -23.03 -11.49 -17.49
C ILE A 53 -22.41 -12.81 -17.99
N LEU A 54 -21.09 -12.94 -17.98
CA LEU A 54 -20.39 -14.20 -18.33
C LEU A 54 -20.78 -15.34 -17.38
N LEU A 55 -20.86 -15.07 -16.08
CA LEU A 55 -21.32 -16.02 -15.06
C LEU A 55 -22.77 -16.46 -15.29
N TYR A 56 -23.66 -15.56 -15.72
CA TYR A 56 -25.04 -15.91 -16.10
C TYR A 56 -25.09 -16.85 -17.31
N ILE A 57 -24.26 -16.60 -18.34
CA ILE A 57 -24.12 -17.47 -19.51
C ILE A 57 -23.61 -18.86 -19.09
N ILE A 58 -22.57 -18.93 -18.26
CA ILE A 58 -22.06 -20.17 -17.66
C ILE A 58 -23.17 -20.92 -16.90
N TRP A 59 -23.97 -20.21 -16.11
CA TRP A 59 -25.09 -20.80 -15.35
C TRP A 59 -26.17 -21.38 -16.27
N PHE A 60 -26.49 -20.68 -17.37
CA PHE A 60 -27.45 -21.14 -18.37
C PHE A 60 -26.95 -22.40 -19.09
N ILE A 61 -25.67 -22.44 -19.50
CA ILE A 61 -25.01 -23.61 -20.09
C ILE A 61 -25.09 -24.84 -19.16
N ILE A 62 -24.79 -24.65 -17.88
CA ILE A 62 -24.89 -25.69 -16.85
C ILE A 62 -26.33 -26.22 -16.74
N LYS A 63 -27.32 -25.33 -16.72
CA LYS A 63 -28.75 -25.68 -16.68
C LYS A 63 -29.19 -26.46 -17.91
N MET A 64 -28.83 -26.02 -19.13
CA MET A 64 -29.13 -26.72 -20.40
C MET A 64 -28.55 -28.14 -20.41
N ASN A 65 -27.34 -28.32 -19.85
CA ASN A 65 -26.70 -29.62 -19.75
C ASN A 65 -27.24 -30.50 -18.62
N GLY A 66 -28.23 -30.05 -17.85
CA GLY A 66 -28.79 -30.80 -16.72
C GLY A 66 -27.81 -30.97 -15.57
N TYR A 67 -27.00 -29.95 -15.26
CA TYR A 67 -26.01 -29.95 -14.18
C TYR A 67 -24.98 -31.08 -14.27
N ASN A 68 -24.59 -31.45 -15.49
CA ASN A 68 -23.42 -32.31 -15.72
C ASN A 68 -22.11 -31.55 -15.47
N LYS A 69 -21.04 -32.26 -15.11
CA LYS A 69 -19.69 -31.69 -14.97
C LYS A 69 -19.13 -31.16 -16.29
N PHE A 70 -18.20 -30.20 -16.19
CA PHE A 70 -17.54 -29.54 -17.33
C PHE A 70 -17.09 -30.47 -18.48
N TYR A 71 -16.31 -31.52 -18.21
CA TYR A 71 -15.86 -32.43 -19.28
C TYR A 71 -17.04 -33.11 -20.01
N PHE A 72 -18.11 -33.48 -19.28
CA PHE A 72 -19.29 -34.07 -19.90
C PHE A 72 -20.15 -33.03 -20.64
N ILE A 73 -20.06 -31.74 -20.30
CA ILE A 73 -20.61 -30.64 -21.12
C ILE A 73 -19.85 -30.57 -22.45
N LEU A 74 -18.53 -30.36 -22.40
CA LEU A 74 -17.65 -30.28 -23.59
C LEU A 74 -17.82 -31.50 -24.50
N LYS A 75 -17.85 -32.70 -23.94
CA LYS A 75 -18.03 -33.97 -24.65
C LYS A 75 -19.43 -34.16 -25.25
N ASN A 76 -20.46 -33.55 -24.67
CA ASN A 76 -21.81 -33.56 -25.25
C ASN A 76 -21.88 -32.60 -26.44
N SER A 77 -21.32 -31.39 -26.35
CA SER A 77 -21.34 -30.38 -27.41
C SER A 77 -20.41 -30.71 -28.60
N PHE A 78 -19.21 -31.25 -28.34
CA PHE A 78 -18.14 -31.38 -29.34
C PHE A 78 -17.66 -32.82 -29.58
N GLY A 79 -18.37 -33.82 -29.03
CA GLY A 79 -17.95 -35.22 -29.09
C GLY A 79 -16.67 -35.52 -28.30
N LYS A 80 -16.13 -36.74 -28.46
CA LYS A 80 -15.02 -37.25 -27.63
C LYS A 80 -13.69 -36.54 -27.88
N ILE A 81 -13.36 -36.21 -29.13
CA ILE A 81 -12.02 -35.72 -29.50
C ILE A 81 -11.89 -34.22 -29.16
N LEU A 82 -12.62 -33.35 -29.88
CA LEU A 82 -12.60 -31.90 -29.65
C LEU A 82 -12.98 -31.53 -28.21
N GLY A 83 -13.99 -32.20 -27.62
CA GLY A 83 -14.37 -32.00 -26.22
C GLY A 83 -13.29 -32.42 -25.21
N SER A 84 -12.32 -33.25 -25.59
CA SER A 84 -11.13 -33.54 -24.75
C SER A 84 -9.99 -32.55 -25.04
N ILE A 85 -9.83 -32.06 -26.27
CA ILE A 85 -8.85 -31.02 -26.63
C ILE A 85 -9.16 -29.72 -25.89
N PHE A 86 -10.41 -29.22 -25.94
CA PHE A 86 -10.80 -28.02 -25.18
C PHE A 86 -10.66 -28.21 -23.66
N ALA A 87 -10.91 -29.42 -23.15
CA ALA A 87 -10.70 -29.74 -21.74
C ALA A 87 -9.21 -29.68 -21.35
N ILE A 88 -8.30 -30.10 -22.23
CA ILE A 88 -6.84 -30.02 -22.02
C ILE A 88 -6.35 -28.57 -22.14
N ILE A 89 -6.85 -27.78 -23.10
CA ILE A 89 -6.54 -26.34 -23.22
C ILE A 89 -6.95 -25.58 -21.95
N PHE A 90 -8.12 -25.89 -21.39
CA PHE A 90 -8.60 -25.33 -20.12
C PHE A 90 -7.72 -25.74 -18.92
N ILE A 91 -7.26 -27.00 -18.88
CA ILE A 91 -6.30 -27.47 -17.86
C ILE A 91 -4.96 -26.74 -18.00
N ILE A 92 -4.43 -26.54 -19.21
CA ILE A 92 -3.16 -25.83 -19.45
C ILE A 92 -3.26 -24.37 -18.99
N TYR A 93 -4.36 -23.68 -19.34
CA TYR A 93 -4.67 -22.34 -18.83
C TYR A 93 -4.68 -22.30 -17.30
N ASN A 94 -5.42 -23.19 -16.65
CA ASN A 94 -5.46 -23.27 -15.18
C ASN A 94 -4.08 -23.49 -14.55
N ILE A 95 -3.29 -24.42 -15.10
CA ILE A 95 -1.94 -24.74 -14.59
C ILE A 95 -1.03 -23.52 -14.70
N ILE A 96 -0.98 -22.85 -15.85
CA ILE A 96 -0.17 -21.63 -16.03
C ILE A 96 -0.64 -20.55 -15.05
N SER A 97 -1.96 -20.34 -14.93
CA SER A 97 -2.56 -19.37 -13.99
C SER A 97 -2.06 -19.57 -12.56
N ILE A 98 -2.22 -20.78 -12.03
CA ILE A 98 -1.89 -21.06 -10.64
C ILE A 98 -0.38 -21.10 -10.41
N SER A 99 0.42 -21.56 -11.39
CA SER A 99 1.88 -21.62 -11.30
C SER A 99 2.51 -20.22 -11.32
N PHE A 100 2.00 -19.31 -12.14
CA PHE A 100 2.48 -17.92 -12.16
C PHE A 100 2.04 -17.18 -10.90
N GLY A 101 0.80 -17.40 -10.45
CA GLY A 101 0.37 -16.96 -9.12
C GLY A 101 1.25 -17.52 -8.00
N MET A 102 1.78 -18.74 -8.15
CA MET A 102 2.68 -19.40 -7.19
C MET A 102 4.02 -18.69 -7.07
N ARG A 103 4.57 -18.28 -8.22
CA ARG A 103 5.82 -17.50 -8.24
C ARG A 103 5.59 -16.16 -7.55
N VAL A 104 4.57 -15.39 -7.95
CA VAL A 104 4.26 -14.09 -7.30
C VAL A 104 4.03 -14.25 -5.80
N PHE A 105 3.28 -15.29 -5.39
CA PHE A 105 3.00 -15.61 -3.98
C PHE A 105 4.27 -15.86 -3.18
N THR A 106 5.19 -16.62 -3.75
CA THR A 106 6.43 -16.99 -3.08
C THR A 106 7.41 -15.82 -2.98
N GLU A 107 7.44 -14.94 -4.00
CA GLU A 107 8.22 -13.70 -3.91
C GLU A 107 7.64 -12.74 -2.85
N VAL A 108 6.31 -12.56 -2.77
CA VAL A 108 5.66 -11.77 -1.71
C VAL A 108 5.99 -12.34 -0.33
N ILE A 109 5.82 -13.66 -0.14
CA ILE A 109 6.11 -14.30 1.14
C ILE A 109 7.58 -14.16 1.53
N LYS A 110 8.52 -14.30 0.59
CA LYS A 110 9.94 -14.11 0.88
C LYS A 110 10.32 -12.65 1.12
N MET A 111 9.65 -11.71 0.46
CA MET A 111 9.90 -10.27 0.61
C MET A 111 9.50 -9.74 1.99
N TYR A 112 8.45 -10.29 2.62
CA TYR A 112 7.92 -9.74 3.88
C TYR A 112 7.87 -10.72 5.09
N LEU A 113 8.02 -12.05 4.90
CA LEU A 113 7.82 -13.03 5.99
C LEU A 113 8.90 -14.12 6.09
N LEU A 114 9.29 -14.75 4.98
CA LEU A 114 10.13 -15.95 4.92
C LEU A 114 11.40 -15.75 4.07
N GLU A 115 12.11 -14.64 4.30
CA GLU A 115 13.30 -14.19 3.53
C GLU A 115 14.31 -15.29 3.17
N LYS A 116 14.61 -16.17 4.14
CA LYS A 116 15.65 -17.21 4.01
C LYS A 116 15.15 -18.53 3.43
N THR A 117 13.84 -18.71 3.27
CA THR A 117 13.26 -20.00 2.85
C THR A 117 13.43 -20.19 1.32
N PRO A 118 13.90 -21.36 0.85
CA PRO A 118 13.99 -21.65 -0.59
C PRO A 118 12.63 -21.56 -1.30
N THR A 119 12.64 -21.07 -2.53
CA THR A 119 11.43 -20.90 -3.36
C THR A 119 10.77 -22.26 -3.64
N GLU A 120 11.61 -23.25 -3.89
CA GLU A 120 11.33 -24.66 -4.14
C GLU A 120 10.57 -25.29 -2.97
N PHE A 121 10.95 -24.95 -1.73
CA PHE A 121 10.32 -25.47 -0.51
C PHE A 121 8.88 -24.94 -0.36
N ILE A 122 8.69 -23.64 -0.58
CA ILE A 122 7.36 -23.00 -0.53
C ILE A 122 6.45 -23.58 -1.62
N PHE A 123 6.99 -23.84 -2.82
CA PHE A 123 6.26 -24.56 -3.87
C PHE A 123 5.85 -25.98 -3.44
N ILE A 124 6.80 -26.80 -2.98
CA ILE A 124 6.56 -28.19 -2.59
C ILE A 124 5.52 -28.28 -1.46
N VAL A 125 5.64 -27.46 -0.41
CA VAL A 125 4.68 -27.43 0.71
C VAL A 125 3.28 -27.06 0.22
N THR A 126 3.15 -26.03 -0.62
CA THR A 126 1.86 -25.57 -1.16
C THR A 126 1.20 -26.62 -2.06
N ILE A 127 1.97 -27.32 -2.91
CA ILE A 127 1.48 -28.43 -3.73
C ILE A 127 1.04 -29.61 -2.85
N LEU A 128 1.87 -30.06 -1.90
CA LEU A 128 1.58 -31.25 -1.09
C LEU A 128 0.37 -31.04 -0.16
N THR A 129 0.28 -29.90 0.51
CA THR A 129 -0.88 -29.54 1.35
C THR A 129 -2.16 -29.42 0.53
N SER A 130 -2.07 -28.93 -0.72
CA SER A 130 -3.20 -28.92 -1.65
C SER A 130 -3.59 -30.32 -2.12
N ILE A 131 -2.63 -31.20 -2.45
CA ILE A 131 -2.91 -32.60 -2.80
C ILE A 131 -3.65 -33.30 -1.64
N TYR A 132 -3.23 -33.07 -0.40
CA TYR A 132 -3.92 -33.60 0.78
C TYR A 132 -5.38 -33.13 0.85
N LEU A 133 -5.64 -31.82 0.74
CA LEU A 133 -7.00 -31.26 0.76
C LEU A 133 -7.85 -31.78 -0.42
N ILE A 134 -7.33 -31.71 -1.64
CA ILE A 134 -8.00 -32.10 -2.90
C ILE A 134 -8.36 -33.59 -2.89
N THR A 135 -7.45 -34.45 -2.45
CA THR A 135 -7.68 -35.91 -2.46
C THR A 135 -8.64 -36.38 -1.38
N SER A 136 -8.93 -35.56 -0.37
CA SER A 136 -10.03 -35.78 0.59
C SER A 136 -11.42 -35.50 -0.03
N GLY A 137 -11.48 -34.76 -1.14
CA GLY A 137 -12.66 -34.61 -2.01
C GLY A 137 -13.49 -33.34 -1.81
N LEU A 138 -14.30 -32.99 -2.82
CA LEU A 138 -14.99 -31.69 -2.94
C LEU A 138 -15.80 -31.25 -1.71
N LYS A 139 -16.42 -32.17 -0.96
CA LYS A 139 -17.15 -31.83 0.28
C LYS A 139 -16.24 -31.19 1.32
N ASN A 140 -15.01 -31.65 1.44
CA ASN A 140 -14.02 -31.16 2.38
C ASN A 140 -13.37 -29.87 1.86
N VAL A 141 -13.09 -29.78 0.55
CA VAL A 141 -12.64 -28.54 -0.10
C VAL A 141 -13.64 -27.40 0.13
N VAL A 142 -14.93 -27.62 -0.11
CA VAL A 142 -15.98 -26.61 0.15
C VAL A 142 -16.10 -26.28 1.64
N LYS A 143 -15.93 -27.25 2.54
CA LYS A 143 -15.92 -26.98 3.99
C LYS A 143 -14.70 -26.19 4.45
N PHE A 144 -13.54 -26.44 3.85
CA PHE A 144 -12.33 -25.64 4.04
C PHE A 144 -12.53 -24.20 3.54
N ASN A 145 -13.17 -24.00 2.38
CA ASN A 145 -13.53 -22.68 1.88
C ASN A 145 -14.53 -21.93 2.78
N GLU A 146 -15.55 -22.63 3.32
CA GLU A 146 -16.51 -22.06 4.28
C GLU A 146 -15.80 -21.53 5.55
N VAL A 147 -14.74 -22.19 6.02
CA VAL A 147 -13.93 -21.73 7.17
C VAL A 147 -12.95 -20.63 6.75
N SER A 148 -12.24 -20.83 5.64
CA SER A 148 -11.22 -19.91 5.12
C SER A 148 -11.79 -18.51 4.88
N PHE A 149 -13.02 -18.41 4.35
CA PHE A 149 -13.71 -17.13 4.17
C PHE A 149 -13.71 -16.27 5.44
N TRP A 150 -14.01 -16.82 6.61
CA TRP A 150 -14.02 -16.05 7.86
C TRP A 150 -12.62 -15.67 8.33
N ILE A 151 -11.66 -16.59 8.21
CA ILE A 151 -10.22 -16.36 8.48
C ILE A 151 -9.65 -15.26 7.56
N MET A 152 -10.14 -15.16 6.34
CA MET A 152 -9.70 -14.20 5.33
C MET A 152 -10.31 -12.80 5.52
N PHE A 153 -11.64 -12.71 5.69
CA PHE A 153 -12.32 -11.40 5.63
C PHE A 153 -12.53 -10.72 6.98
N VAL A 154 -12.63 -11.44 8.11
CA VAL A 154 -12.76 -10.77 9.43
C VAL A 154 -11.52 -9.95 9.78
N PRO A 155 -10.27 -10.45 9.63
CA PRO A 155 -9.07 -9.66 9.88
C PRO A 155 -8.93 -8.48 8.91
N ILE A 156 -9.22 -8.68 7.62
CA ILE A 156 -9.13 -7.58 6.65
C ILE A 156 -10.14 -6.46 6.95
N ILE A 157 -11.35 -6.76 7.41
CA ILE A 157 -12.31 -5.70 7.80
C ILE A 157 -11.76 -4.86 8.95
N ILE A 158 -11.10 -5.47 9.94
CA ILE A 158 -10.41 -4.75 11.02
C ILE A 158 -9.28 -3.88 10.46
N VAL A 159 -8.41 -4.44 9.61
CA VAL A 159 -7.28 -3.72 9.00
C VAL A 159 -7.75 -2.53 8.15
N LEU A 160 -8.75 -2.72 7.28
CA LEU A 160 -9.33 -1.64 6.48
C LEU A 160 -9.97 -0.56 7.37
N THR A 161 -10.58 -0.92 8.50
CA THR A 161 -11.10 0.06 9.47
C THR A 161 -9.96 0.88 10.10
N LEU A 162 -8.82 0.26 10.40
CA LEU A 162 -7.64 0.97 10.93
C LEU A 162 -7.01 1.91 9.88
N THR A 163 -7.04 1.57 8.58
CA THR A 163 -6.52 2.46 7.52
C THR A 163 -7.29 3.78 7.38
N LEU A 164 -8.55 3.86 7.83
CA LEU A 164 -9.39 5.05 7.65
C LEU A 164 -8.81 6.32 8.30
N ASN A 165 -7.93 6.18 9.29
CA ASN A 165 -7.24 7.30 9.94
C ASN A 165 -6.18 7.97 9.05
N GLN A 166 -5.78 7.34 7.94
CA GLN A 166 -4.73 7.82 7.01
C GLN A 166 -5.28 8.22 5.61
N VAL A 167 -6.61 8.21 5.44
CA VAL A 167 -7.27 8.26 4.13
C VAL A 167 -7.59 9.69 3.67
N ASP A 168 -6.96 10.14 2.58
CA ASP A 168 -7.38 11.35 1.84
C ASP A 168 -8.22 10.96 0.62
N PHE A 169 -9.55 10.93 0.80
CA PHE A 169 -10.50 10.66 -0.28
C PHE A 169 -10.39 11.63 -1.48
N SER A 170 -9.76 12.80 -1.35
CA SER A 170 -9.55 13.71 -2.48
C SER A 170 -8.53 13.18 -3.49
N ASN A 171 -7.71 12.18 -3.14
CA ASN A 171 -6.82 11.47 -4.07
C ASN A 171 -7.56 10.60 -5.10
N ILE A 172 -8.87 10.39 -4.94
CA ILE A 172 -9.74 9.75 -5.94
C ILE A 172 -10.09 10.73 -7.09
N LEU A 173 -9.79 12.02 -6.94
CA LEU A 173 -10.06 13.07 -7.92
C LEU A 173 -8.81 13.40 -8.76
N PRO A 174 -8.98 13.89 -10.00
CA PRO A 174 -10.24 14.04 -10.73
C PRO A 174 -10.77 12.70 -11.28
N VAL A 175 -11.96 12.73 -11.88
CA VAL A 175 -12.64 11.56 -12.48
C VAL A 175 -12.98 11.86 -13.94
N PHE A 176 -13.02 10.83 -14.77
CA PHE A 176 -13.15 10.87 -16.24
C PHE A 176 -12.00 11.60 -16.93
N ILE A 177 -10.76 11.27 -16.54
CA ILE A 177 -9.54 11.97 -16.96
C ILE A 177 -9.08 11.52 -18.35
N ALA A 178 -9.05 10.20 -18.56
CA ALA A 178 -8.09 9.58 -19.47
C ALA A 178 -8.29 9.99 -20.93
N ASP A 179 -7.26 10.61 -21.51
CA ASP A 179 -7.30 11.32 -22.81
C ASP A 179 -7.57 10.43 -24.05
N ASN A 180 -7.72 9.11 -23.87
CA ASN A 180 -7.94 8.16 -24.95
C ASN A 180 -8.86 7.00 -24.49
N PRO A 181 -10.02 6.77 -25.16
CA PRO A 181 -10.92 5.66 -24.89
C PRO A 181 -10.28 4.26 -24.89
N HIS A 182 -9.17 4.04 -25.60
CA HIS A 182 -8.44 2.77 -25.57
C HIS A 182 -8.04 2.36 -24.15
N ARG A 183 -7.61 3.32 -23.31
CA ARG A 183 -7.16 3.05 -21.94
C ARG A 183 -8.28 2.46 -21.08
N TYR A 184 -9.53 2.87 -21.30
CA TYR A 184 -10.69 2.29 -20.62
C TYR A 184 -10.88 0.82 -21.05
N LEU A 185 -10.82 0.53 -22.35
CA LEU A 185 -10.93 -0.85 -22.87
C LEU A 185 -9.78 -1.75 -22.40
N GLU A 186 -8.58 -1.21 -22.28
CA GLU A 186 -7.38 -1.89 -21.81
C GLU A 186 -7.48 -2.20 -20.31
N SER A 187 -7.79 -1.20 -19.48
CA SER A 187 -7.99 -1.38 -18.04
C SER A 187 -9.19 -2.29 -17.75
N LEU A 188 -10.21 -2.31 -18.61
CA LEU A 188 -11.37 -3.20 -18.50
C LEU A 188 -11.02 -4.67 -18.79
N LYS A 189 -10.09 -4.95 -19.73
CA LYS A 189 -9.55 -6.32 -19.93
C LYS A 189 -8.84 -6.80 -18.66
N THR A 190 -7.97 -5.97 -18.09
CA THR A 190 -7.25 -6.23 -16.83
C THR A 190 -8.20 -6.39 -15.64
N SER A 191 -9.29 -5.61 -15.62
CA SER A 191 -10.38 -5.74 -14.65
C SER A 191 -11.05 -7.11 -14.74
N ILE A 192 -11.58 -7.48 -15.92
CA ILE A 192 -12.23 -8.77 -16.19
C ILE A 192 -11.30 -9.95 -15.87
N TYR A 193 -10.00 -9.84 -16.20
CA TYR A 193 -8.96 -10.81 -15.88
C TYR A 193 -8.83 -11.11 -14.38
N SER A 194 -8.93 -10.07 -13.56
CA SER A 194 -8.79 -10.17 -12.10
C SER A 194 -10.00 -10.82 -11.41
N PHE A 195 -11.09 -11.07 -12.13
CA PHE A 195 -12.20 -11.93 -11.67
C PHE A 195 -12.12 -13.39 -12.18
N SER A 196 -10.96 -13.84 -12.69
CA SER A 196 -10.73 -15.26 -13.01
C SER A 196 -11.00 -16.18 -11.81
N GLY A 197 -11.47 -17.40 -12.06
CA GLY A 197 -11.85 -18.37 -11.02
C GLY A 197 -13.36 -18.56 -10.84
N ILE A 198 -14.21 -17.70 -11.45
CA ILE A 198 -15.67 -17.90 -11.46
C ILE A 198 -16.09 -19.23 -12.09
N GLU A 199 -15.26 -19.80 -12.96
CA GLU A 199 -15.47 -21.09 -13.63
C GLU A 199 -15.59 -22.26 -12.65
N ILE A 200 -15.12 -22.12 -11.40
CA ILE A 200 -15.26 -23.12 -10.33
C ILE A 200 -16.71 -23.61 -10.16
N ILE A 201 -17.69 -22.78 -10.53
CA ILE A 201 -19.11 -23.14 -10.55
C ILE A 201 -19.42 -24.37 -11.41
N TYR A 202 -18.66 -24.66 -12.47
CA TYR A 202 -18.78 -25.89 -13.26
C TYR A 202 -18.43 -27.18 -12.48
N VAL A 203 -17.58 -27.07 -11.44
CA VAL A 203 -17.27 -28.17 -10.50
C VAL A 203 -18.36 -28.31 -9.46
N MET A 204 -18.87 -27.18 -8.97
CA MET A 204 -19.80 -27.14 -7.84
C MET A 204 -21.23 -27.52 -8.24
N ALA A 205 -21.70 -27.04 -9.40
CA ALA A 205 -23.09 -27.16 -9.84
C ALA A 205 -23.72 -28.58 -9.78
N PRO A 206 -23.00 -29.67 -10.09
CA PRO A 206 -23.54 -31.04 -9.98
C PRO A 206 -23.85 -31.53 -8.55
N PHE A 207 -23.47 -30.76 -7.52
CA PHE A 207 -23.51 -31.18 -6.10
C PHE A 207 -24.31 -30.23 -5.19
N ILE A 208 -25.02 -29.25 -5.76
CA ILE A 208 -25.71 -28.18 -5.03
C ILE A 208 -27.05 -28.64 -4.45
N LYS A 209 -27.30 -28.29 -3.18
CA LYS A 209 -28.60 -28.52 -2.53
C LYS A 209 -29.73 -27.76 -3.24
N LYS A 210 -30.83 -28.47 -3.51
CA LYS A 210 -32.02 -27.94 -4.22
C LYS A 210 -32.83 -26.89 -3.44
N ASN A 211 -32.48 -26.59 -2.18
CA ASN A 211 -33.27 -25.72 -1.30
C ASN A 211 -32.92 -24.22 -1.41
N PHE A 212 -32.08 -23.81 -2.36
CA PHE A 212 -31.81 -22.40 -2.66
C PHE A 212 -31.60 -22.20 -4.18
N SER A 213 -31.67 -20.95 -4.65
CA SER A 213 -31.38 -20.61 -6.05
C SER A 213 -29.88 -20.35 -6.22
N PRO A 214 -29.12 -21.24 -6.91
CA PRO A 214 -27.68 -21.09 -6.96
C PRO A 214 -27.25 -19.91 -7.84
N ALA A 215 -28.07 -19.52 -8.83
CA ALA A 215 -27.88 -18.29 -9.60
C ALA A 215 -27.91 -17.05 -8.69
N LYS A 216 -28.91 -16.92 -7.80
CA LYS A 216 -28.99 -15.80 -6.84
C LYS A 216 -27.81 -15.77 -5.87
N THR A 217 -27.35 -16.94 -5.40
CA THR A 217 -26.16 -17.03 -4.52
C THR A 217 -24.86 -16.68 -5.28
N SER A 218 -24.73 -17.08 -6.54
CA SER A 218 -23.58 -16.73 -7.39
C SER A 218 -23.57 -15.22 -7.70
N ALA A 219 -24.75 -14.61 -7.91
CA ALA A 219 -24.89 -13.16 -8.04
C ALA A 219 -24.43 -12.41 -6.77
N LYS A 220 -24.84 -12.87 -5.58
CA LYS A 220 -24.35 -12.33 -4.30
C LYS A 220 -22.83 -12.44 -4.16
N SER A 221 -22.24 -13.51 -4.69
CA SER A 221 -20.78 -13.73 -4.68
C SER A 221 -20.07 -12.68 -5.55
N MET A 222 -20.57 -12.43 -6.77
CA MET A 222 -20.03 -11.39 -7.65
C MET A 222 -20.18 -9.98 -7.07
N ILE A 223 -21.32 -9.67 -6.44
CA ILE A 223 -21.53 -8.38 -5.76
C ILE A 223 -20.49 -8.20 -4.64
N PHE A 224 -20.24 -9.23 -3.84
CA PHE A 224 -19.21 -9.19 -2.78
C PHE A 224 -17.80 -8.98 -3.36
N ILE A 225 -17.38 -9.75 -4.37
CA ILE A 225 -16.05 -9.61 -4.98
C ILE A 225 -15.88 -8.21 -5.61
N THR A 226 -16.88 -7.75 -6.36
CA THR A 226 -16.84 -6.43 -7.03
C THR A 226 -16.74 -5.31 -6.00
N LEU A 227 -17.54 -5.37 -4.94
CA LEU A 227 -17.47 -4.39 -3.84
C LEU A 227 -16.11 -4.44 -3.13
N PHE A 228 -15.60 -5.63 -2.82
CA PHE A 228 -14.32 -5.80 -2.12
C PHE A 228 -13.13 -5.26 -2.94
N TYR A 229 -13.06 -5.58 -4.23
CA TYR A 229 -12.08 -5.00 -5.15
C TYR A 229 -12.23 -3.48 -5.28
N THR A 230 -13.46 -2.97 -5.39
CA THR A 230 -13.71 -1.52 -5.52
C THR A 230 -13.26 -0.78 -4.26
N VAL A 231 -13.55 -1.32 -3.07
CA VAL A 231 -13.12 -0.77 -1.78
C VAL A 231 -11.60 -0.81 -1.65
N ALA A 232 -10.94 -1.90 -2.04
CA ALA A 232 -9.47 -1.99 -2.04
C ALA A 232 -8.82 -0.94 -2.97
N VAL A 233 -9.35 -0.77 -4.19
CA VAL A 233 -8.87 0.26 -5.14
C VAL A 233 -9.11 1.68 -4.60
N ILE A 234 -10.25 1.94 -3.98
CA ILE A 234 -10.60 3.24 -3.38
C ILE A 234 -9.68 3.59 -2.20
N ILE A 235 -9.42 2.65 -1.28
CA ILE A 235 -8.59 2.91 -0.10
C ILE A 235 -7.11 3.05 -0.52
N VAL A 236 -6.62 2.23 -1.44
CA VAL A 236 -5.27 2.40 -2.02
C VAL A 236 -5.10 3.76 -2.71
N LEU A 237 -6.04 4.17 -3.57
CA LEU A 237 -6.02 5.52 -4.18
C LEU A 237 -6.00 6.62 -3.12
N SER A 238 -6.74 6.44 -2.03
CA SER A 238 -6.84 7.44 -0.96
C SER A 238 -5.56 7.60 -0.14
N ILE A 239 -4.65 6.60 -0.15
CA ILE A 239 -3.42 6.56 0.66
C ILE A 239 -2.15 6.76 -0.19
N PHE A 240 -2.09 6.24 -1.42
CA PHE A 240 -0.90 6.27 -2.31
C PHE A 240 -1.16 6.91 -3.68
N SER A 241 -2.18 7.77 -3.73
CA SER A 241 -2.57 8.57 -4.90
C SER A 241 -2.68 7.77 -6.22
N SER A 242 -2.69 8.47 -7.35
CA SER A 242 -2.49 7.87 -8.69
C SER A 242 -1.00 7.83 -9.08
N GLY A 243 -0.11 8.53 -8.38
CA GLY A 243 1.33 8.56 -8.62
C GLY A 243 2.05 7.34 -8.04
N GLU A 244 2.18 7.29 -6.71
CA GLU A 244 2.96 6.27 -5.99
C GLU A 244 2.42 4.86 -6.23
N THR A 245 1.09 4.69 -6.29
CA THR A 245 0.44 3.40 -6.59
C THR A 245 0.94 2.73 -7.88
N LYS A 246 1.48 3.49 -8.85
CA LYS A 246 2.07 2.92 -10.07
C LYS A 246 3.48 2.33 -9.85
N MET A 247 4.21 2.86 -8.87
CA MET A 247 5.59 2.47 -8.52
C MET A 247 5.66 1.32 -7.51
N LEU A 248 4.60 1.15 -6.70
CA LEU A 248 4.47 0.02 -5.77
C LEU A 248 4.08 -1.26 -6.52
N LEU A 249 4.83 -2.36 -6.35
CA LEU A 249 4.48 -3.66 -6.95
C LEU A 249 3.18 -4.26 -6.38
N TRP A 250 2.96 -4.09 -5.07
CA TRP A 250 1.79 -4.60 -4.35
C TRP A 250 1.21 -3.55 -3.40
N PRO A 251 0.49 -2.53 -3.89
CA PRO A 251 0.00 -1.42 -3.08
C PRO A 251 -0.80 -1.87 -1.86
N THR A 252 -1.61 -2.92 -1.97
CA THR A 252 -2.42 -3.46 -0.87
C THR A 252 -1.57 -4.11 0.23
N MET A 253 -0.36 -4.59 -0.08
CA MET A 253 0.63 -5.01 0.93
C MET A 253 1.22 -3.77 1.61
N THR A 254 1.72 -2.82 0.82
CA THR A 254 2.39 -1.60 1.31
C THR A 254 1.49 -0.76 2.23
N MET A 255 0.20 -0.67 1.88
CA MET A 255 -0.88 0.03 2.61
C MET A 255 -1.09 -0.53 4.02
N ILE A 256 -0.73 -1.80 4.18
CA ILE A 256 -0.96 -2.56 5.39
C ILE A 256 0.33 -2.53 6.21
N THR A 257 1.51 -2.67 5.61
CA THR A 257 2.80 -2.33 6.27
C THR A 257 2.99 -0.83 6.57
N SER A 258 1.95 0.01 6.42
CA SER A 258 1.98 1.44 6.74
C SER A 258 0.98 1.84 7.85
N ILE A 259 0.34 0.91 8.55
CA ILE A 259 -0.51 1.27 9.73
C ILE A 259 0.32 1.22 11.02
N SER A 260 0.79 2.39 11.46
CA SER A 260 1.29 2.59 12.82
C SER A 260 0.11 2.70 13.78
N VAL A 261 -0.10 1.66 14.59
CA VAL A 261 -1.04 1.73 15.72
C VAL A 261 -0.28 2.27 16.94
N ASN A 262 -0.54 3.53 17.32
CA ASN A 262 0.15 4.23 18.42
C ASN A 262 -0.11 3.64 19.83
N SER A 263 -0.72 2.47 19.92
CA SER A 263 -1.02 1.75 21.16
C SER A 263 -0.08 0.55 21.31
N ILE A 264 0.61 0.50 22.45
CA ILE A 264 1.70 -0.42 22.82
C ILE A 264 1.40 -1.93 22.54
N PHE A 265 0.12 -2.31 22.48
CA PHE A 265 -0.31 -3.72 22.53
C PHE A 265 -0.17 -4.54 21.24
N ILE A 266 0.05 -3.94 20.05
CA ILE A 266 0.07 -4.72 18.78
C ILE A 266 1.17 -4.31 17.79
N GLN A 267 2.39 -4.05 18.26
CA GLN A 267 3.58 -3.73 17.43
C GLN A 267 4.00 -4.78 16.37
N LYS A 268 3.29 -5.92 16.24
CA LYS A 268 3.61 -7.01 15.30
C LYS A 268 2.38 -7.54 14.54
N TRP A 269 1.35 -6.71 14.42
CA TRP A 269 0.08 -7.07 13.77
C TRP A 269 0.26 -7.46 12.28
N GLU A 270 1.23 -6.87 11.58
CA GLU A 270 1.59 -7.18 10.19
C GLU A 270 1.90 -8.66 9.98
N GLY A 271 2.72 -9.26 10.85
CA GLY A 271 3.09 -10.68 10.77
C GLY A 271 1.89 -11.62 10.92
N ILE A 272 0.89 -11.22 11.71
CA ILE A 272 -0.36 -11.96 11.87
C ILE A 272 -1.18 -11.88 10.57
N VAL A 273 -1.32 -10.68 10.00
CA VAL A 273 -2.07 -10.44 8.75
C VAL A 273 -1.41 -11.17 7.56
N MET A 274 -0.09 -11.12 7.45
CA MET A 274 0.67 -11.86 6.43
C MET A 274 0.51 -13.38 6.55
N ALA A 275 0.54 -13.94 7.77
CA ALA A 275 0.30 -15.37 7.99
C ALA A 275 -1.13 -15.77 7.59
N LEU A 276 -2.13 -14.93 7.89
CA LEU A 276 -3.52 -15.14 7.48
C LEU A 276 -3.71 -15.05 5.96
N TRP A 277 -2.88 -14.27 5.27
CA TRP A 277 -2.93 -14.11 3.81
C TRP A 277 -2.38 -15.29 3.00
N ILE A 278 -1.65 -16.21 3.61
CA ILE A 278 -1.35 -17.54 3.02
C ILE A 278 -2.64 -18.19 2.50
N MET A 279 -3.75 -18.02 3.22
CA MET A 279 -5.06 -18.56 2.87
C MET A 279 -5.61 -18.04 1.54
N PHE A 280 -5.37 -16.76 1.21
CA PHE A 280 -5.93 -16.12 0.00
C PHE A 280 -5.47 -16.82 -1.27
N TYR A 281 -4.15 -16.99 -1.42
CA TYR A 281 -3.62 -17.71 -2.56
C TYR A 281 -3.87 -19.22 -2.45
N PHE A 282 -3.75 -19.82 -1.25
CA PHE A 282 -3.96 -21.25 -1.06
C PHE A 282 -5.37 -21.72 -1.43
N THR A 283 -6.43 -20.92 -1.16
CA THR A 283 -7.79 -21.25 -1.60
C THR A 283 -7.94 -21.16 -3.11
N THR A 284 -7.45 -20.11 -3.78
CA THR A 284 -7.47 -20.02 -5.25
C THR A 284 -6.72 -21.20 -5.88
N PHE A 285 -5.49 -21.45 -5.42
CA PHE A 285 -4.65 -22.53 -5.88
C PHE A 285 -5.35 -23.89 -5.74
N SER A 286 -5.77 -24.26 -4.53
CA SER A 286 -6.38 -25.57 -4.27
C SER A 286 -7.73 -25.77 -4.98
N ASN A 287 -8.54 -24.73 -5.16
CA ASN A 287 -9.81 -24.82 -5.90
C ASN A 287 -9.60 -24.99 -7.42
N VAL A 288 -8.71 -24.21 -8.04
CA VAL A 288 -8.41 -24.30 -9.48
C VAL A 288 -7.62 -25.58 -9.81
N TYR A 289 -6.74 -26.01 -8.90
CA TYR A 289 -6.04 -27.29 -8.95
C TYR A 289 -7.03 -28.47 -8.80
N TYR A 290 -8.00 -28.41 -7.88
CA TYR A 290 -9.09 -29.40 -7.79
C TYR A 290 -9.84 -29.51 -9.12
N PHE A 291 -10.24 -28.37 -9.71
CA PHE A 291 -10.98 -28.32 -10.96
C PHE A 291 -10.20 -29.02 -12.09
N SER A 292 -8.93 -28.65 -12.27
CA SER A 292 -8.05 -29.24 -13.28
C SER A 292 -7.89 -30.76 -13.08
N CYS A 293 -7.78 -31.22 -11.84
CA CYS A 293 -7.71 -32.65 -11.52
C CYS A 293 -9.03 -33.40 -11.76
N ASP A 294 -10.19 -32.77 -11.51
CA ASP A 294 -11.51 -33.37 -11.77
C ASP A 294 -11.81 -33.47 -13.27
N ILE A 295 -11.41 -32.47 -14.07
CA ILE A 295 -11.46 -32.54 -15.54
C ILE A 295 -10.54 -33.67 -16.02
N LEU A 296 -9.25 -33.66 -15.65
CA LEU A 296 -8.27 -34.63 -16.16
C LEU A 296 -8.66 -36.08 -15.82
N LYS A 297 -9.15 -36.30 -14.59
CA LYS A 297 -9.74 -37.58 -14.16
C LYS A 297 -10.84 -38.05 -15.11
N ASP A 298 -11.74 -37.17 -15.53
CA ASP A 298 -12.90 -37.54 -16.33
C ASP A 298 -12.58 -37.64 -17.83
N VAL A 299 -11.62 -36.85 -18.34
CA VAL A 299 -11.02 -36.96 -19.69
C VAL A 299 -10.44 -38.37 -19.91
N PHE A 300 -9.52 -38.77 -19.04
CA PHE A 300 -8.91 -40.11 -19.07
C PHE A 300 -9.80 -41.18 -18.40
N ASN A 301 -10.94 -40.77 -17.82
CA ASN A 301 -11.93 -41.61 -17.15
C ASN A 301 -11.27 -42.53 -16.07
N LEU A 302 -10.35 -41.97 -15.30
CA LEU A 302 -9.63 -42.64 -14.20
C LEU A 302 -10.57 -43.01 -13.04
N LYS A 303 -10.12 -43.91 -12.14
CA LYS A 303 -10.94 -44.35 -10.97
C LYS A 303 -10.89 -43.37 -9.79
N SER A 304 -9.84 -42.54 -9.70
CA SER A 304 -9.54 -41.67 -8.56
C SER A 304 -8.94 -40.34 -9.02
N ILE A 305 -9.09 -39.29 -8.20
CA ILE A 305 -8.48 -37.98 -8.44
C ILE A 305 -6.98 -37.95 -8.09
N LYS A 306 -6.49 -38.90 -7.28
CA LYS A 306 -5.10 -38.95 -6.78
C LYS A 306 -4.04 -38.90 -7.90
N ILE A 307 -4.25 -39.62 -9.00
CA ILE A 307 -3.28 -39.68 -10.11
C ILE A 307 -3.21 -38.32 -10.85
N PRO A 308 -4.34 -37.70 -11.26
CA PRO A 308 -4.35 -36.31 -11.72
C PRO A 308 -3.69 -35.31 -10.77
N CYS A 309 -3.87 -35.46 -9.45
CA CYS A 309 -3.23 -34.57 -8.48
C CYS A 309 -1.70 -34.63 -8.60
N ILE A 310 -1.12 -35.83 -8.50
CA ILE A 310 0.35 -36.01 -8.56
C ILE A 310 0.90 -35.56 -9.93
N ALA A 311 0.26 -35.98 -11.03
CA ALA A 311 0.71 -35.63 -12.38
C ALA A 311 0.67 -34.12 -12.66
N LEU A 312 -0.41 -33.43 -12.27
CA LEU A 312 -0.48 -31.99 -12.43
C LEU A 312 0.38 -31.22 -11.42
N GLY A 313 0.60 -31.77 -10.22
CA GLY A 313 1.47 -31.17 -9.20
C GLY A 313 2.92 -31.00 -9.67
N VAL A 314 3.46 -32.00 -10.38
CA VAL A 314 4.77 -31.90 -11.03
C VAL A 314 4.77 -30.83 -12.11
N LEU A 315 3.76 -30.81 -12.99
CA LEU A 315 3.66 -29.78 -14.05
C LEU A 315 3.53 -28.36 -13.49
N ILE A 316 2.85 -28.18 -12.36
CA ILE A 316 2.74 -26.90 -11.64
C ILE A 316 4.11 -26.47 -11.08
N TYR A 317 4.86 -27.39 -10.47
CA TYR A 317 6.19 -27.12 -9.92
C TYR A 317 7.16 -26.61 -11.02
N GLU A 318 7.26 -27.34 -12.14
CA GLU A 318 8.11 -26.94 -13.28
C GLU A 318 7.65 -25.59 -13.88
N ALA A 319 6.35 -25.40 -14.07
CA ALA A 319 5.80 -24.16 -14.62
C ALA A 319 5.94 -22.95 -13.67
N ALA A 320 6.06 -23.17 -12.36
CA ALA A 320 6.29 -22.13 -11.37
C ALA A 320 7.78 -21.76 -11.23
N LEU A 321 8.69 -22.69 -11.53
CA LEU A 321 10.14 -22.43 -11.59
C LEU A 321 10.58 -21.74 -12.90
N TYR A 322 9.86 -21.96 -14.00
CA TYR A 322 10.22 -21.42 -15.33
C TYR A 322 10.45 -19.89 -15.36
N PRO A 323 9.60 -19.03 -14.75
CA PRO A 323 9.88 -17.60 -14.65
C PRO A 323 10.97 -17.35 -13.61
N LYS A 324 12.13 -16.82 -14.04
CA LYS A 324 13.30 -16.62 -13.17
C LYS A 324 13.11 -15.53 -12.11
N ASN A 325 12.24 -14.54 -12.38
CA ASN A 325 11.95 -13.39 -11.52
C ASN A 325 10.55 -12.79 -11.81
N ILE A 326 10.08 -11.87 -10.96
CA ILE A 326 8.77 -11.21 -11.08
C ILE A 326 8.56 -10.56 -12.45
N ALA A 327 9.56 -9.85 -12.99
CA ALA A 327 9.46 -9.18 -14.29
C ALA A 327 9.18 -10.18 -15.43
N SER A 328 9.82 -11.35 -15.40
CA SER A 328 9.54 -12.42 -16.37
C SER A 328 8.13 -12.99 -16.24
N VAL A 329 7.56 -13.10 -15.03
CA VAL A 329 6.16 -13.52 -14.84
C VAL A 329 5.21 -12.55 -15.55
N TYR A 330 5.41 -11.24 -15.39
CA TYR A 330 4.54 -10.23 -15.99
C TYR A 330 4.68 -10.12 -17.52
N ASP A 331 5.90 -10.20 -18.08
CA ASP A 331 6.07 -10.18 -19.55
C ASP A 331 5.47 -11.43 -20.22
N ILE A 332 5.76 -12.64 -19.70
CA ILE A 332 5.22 -13.89 -20.24
C ILE A 332 3.69 -13.93 -20.07
N GLY A 333 3.18 -13.45 -18.92
CA GLY A 333 1.75 -13.33 -18.65
C GLY A 333 1.04 -12.42 -19.67
N ASN A 334 1.52 -11.18 -19.82
CA ASN A 334 0.93 -10.21 -20.74
C ASN A 334 0.96 -10.69 -22.21
N ARG A 335 2.03 -11.39 -22.63
CA ARG A 335 2.21 -11.80 -24.03
C ARG A 335 1.42 -13.05 -24.42
N TYR A 336 1.33 -14.06 -23.56
CA TYR A 336 0.74 -15.36 -23.92
C TYR A 336 -0.51 -15.72 -23.11
N PHE A 337 -0.57 -15.32 -21.83
CA PHE A 337 -1.65 -15.78 -20.95
C PHE A 337 -2.99 -15.10 -21.25
N LEU A 338 -2.96 -13.83 -21.69
CA LEU A 338 -4.17 -13.08 -22.07
C LEU A 338 -4.98 -13.78 -23.20
N ALA A 339 -4.30 -14.40 -24.16
CA ALA A 339 -4.97 -15.15 -25.24
C ALA A 339 -5.66 -16.42 -24.73
N LEU A 340 -5.01 -17.17 -23.83
CA LEU A 340 -5.59 -18.33 -23.18
C LEU A 340 -6.77 -17.96 -22.27
N PHE A 341 -6.67 -16.83 -21.56
CA PHE A 341 -7.75 -16.27 -20.76
C PHE A 341 -8.99 -15.96 -21.61
N VAL A 342 -8.84 -15.16 -22.68
CA VAL A 342 -9.95 -14.79 -23.57
C VAL A 342 -10.59 -16.03 -24.21
N PHE A 343 -9.78 -17.02 -24.60
CA PHE A 343 -10.31 -18.29 -25.12
C PHE A 343 -11.17 -19.03 -24.08
N ASN A 344 -10.67 -19.25 -22.86
CA ASN A 344 -11.34 -20.09 -21.87
C ASN A 344 -12.53 -19.40 -21.17
N ILE A 345 -12.47 -18.08 -20.97
CA ILE A 345 -13.50 -17.31 -20.25
C ILE A 345 -14.62 -16.80 -21.16
N ILE A 346 -14.29 -16.36 -22.37
CA ILE A 346 -15.25 -15.69 -23.26
C ILE A 346 -15.64 -16.62 -24.40
N ILE A 347 -14.66 -17.10 -25.18
CA ILE A 347 -14.95 -17.86 -26.42
C ILE A 347 -15.54 -19.22 -26.09
N LEU A 348 -14.93 -20.01 -25.20
CA LEU A 348 -15.31 -21.39 -24.94
C LEU A 348 -16.76 -21.52 -24.41
N PRO A 349 -17.25 -20.71 -23.45
CA PRO A 349 -18.67 -20.73 -23.06
C PRO A 349 -19.62 -20.40 -24.21
N ILE A 350 -19.30 -19.40 -25.05
CA ILE A 350 -20.14 -19.02 -26.20
C ILE A 350 -20.24 -20.17 -27.21
N ILE A 351 -19.13 -20.85 -27.54
CA ILE A 351 -19.17 -22.00 -28.44
C ILE A 351 -19.93 -23.17 -27.80
N ILE A 352 -19.77 -23.44 -26.49
CA ILE A 352 -20.55 -24.49 -25.80
C ILE A 352 -22.05 -24.25 -25.94
N PHE A 353 -22.50 -23.01 -25.71
CA PHE A 353 -23.91 -22.59 -25.81
C PHE A 353 -24.49 -22.84 -27.21
N LEU A 354 -23.73 -22.52 -28.27
CA LEU A 354 -24.13 -22.77 -29.65
C LEU A 354 -24.24 -24.27 -29.98
N PHE A 355 -23.30 -25.09 -29.50
CA PHE A 355 -23.18 -26.51 -29.87
C PHE A 355 -23.98 -27.49 -29.00
N THR A 356 -24.61 -27.07 -27.90
CA THR A 356 -25.36 -27.95 -26.97
C THR A 356 -26.57 -28.74 -27.54
N LYS A 357 -26.84 -28.70 -28.85
CA LYS A 357 -28.11 -29.13 -29.47
C LYS A 357 -28.16 -30.60 -29.97
N PHE A 358 -27.03 -31.31 -30.12
CA PHE A 358 -26.97 -32.68 -30.68
C PHE A 358 -25.99 -33.60 -29.90
N ARG A 359 -26.20 -34.94 -29.86
CA ARG A 359 -25.65 -35.78 -28.74
C ARG A 359 -25.64 -37.33 -28.94
N LYS A 360 -24.50 -38.04 -28.67
CA LYS A 360 -24.40 -39.36 -27.93
C LYS A 360 -23.00 -40.07 -27.96
N LYS A 361 -22.54 -40.51 -26.75
CA LYS A 361 -21.81 -41.75 -26.28
C LYS A 361 -20.76 -42.54 -27.14
N SER A 362 -19.80 -43.35 -26.61
CA SER A 362 -18.94 -43.35 -25.36
C SER A 362 -18.02 -44.61 -25.18
N LEU A 363 -16.72 -44.47 -24.76
CA LEU A 363 -15.79 -45.47 -24.08
C LEU A 363 -14.43 -44.78 -23.70
N LYS A 364 -13.61 -45.02 -22.63
CA LYS A 364 -13.27 -46.11 -21.62
C LYS A 364 -12.14 -47.10 -22.07
N ARG A 365 -11.16 -47.63 -21.27
CA ARG A 365 -10.52 -47.38 -19.91
C ARG A 365 -9.26 -48.31 -19.69
N ILE A 366 -8.49 -48.18 -18.56
CA ILE A 366 -7.55 -49.17 -17.87
C ILE A 366 -6.04 -49.13 -18.32
N VAL A 367 -4.97 -49.22 -17.49
CA VAL A 367 -4.75 -49.22 -15.99
C VAL A 367 -3.35 -48.65 -15.61
N PRO A 368 -3.10 -48.19 -14.35
CA PRO A 368 -1.78 -47.80 -13.83
C PRO A 368 -1.21 -48.72 -12.71
N LEU A 369 0.11 -48.68 -12.48
CA LEU A 369 0.81 -49.25 -11.31
C LEU A 369 2.06 -48.41 -10.95
N ILE A 370 2.77 -48.77 -9.87
CA ILE A 370 4.05 -48.20 -9.37
C ILE A 370 3.94 -46.78 -8.79
N LEU A 371 3.76 -46.70 -7.46
CA LEU A 371 4.19 -45.57 -6.61
C LEU A 371 4.28 -46.03 -5.15
N ILE A 372 5.46 -46.51 -4.75
CA ILE A 372 5.89 -46.79 -3.37
C ILE A 372 7.37 -46.40 -3.29
N CYS A 373 7.80 -45.84 -2.15
CA CYS A 373 9.00 -44.99 -1.98
C CYS A 373 8.83 -43.65 -2.75
N VAL A 374 9.08 -42.47 -2.17
CA VAL A 374 9.76 -42.13 -0.90
C VAL A 374 8.83 -41.35 0.04
N LEU A 375 9.05 -41.47 1.35
CA LEU A 375 8.51 -40.59 2.40
C LEU A 375 9.63 -40.22 3.39
N PHE A 376 9.37 -39.16 4.17
CA PHE A 376 10.16 -38.63 5.30
C PHE A 376 11.38 -37.73 4.99
N THR A 377 11.22 -36.44 5.25
CA THR A 377 12.12 -35.59 6.08
C THR A 377 11.27 -34.51 6.78
N GLY A 378 11.78 -33.90 7.87
CA GLY A 378 11.02 -33.03 8.77
C GLY A 378 11.16 -31.51 8.52
N CYS A 379 10.67 -30.72 9.48
CA CYS A 379 10.64 -29.24 9.43
C CYS A 379 12.03 -28.62 9.66
N TRP A 380 12.30 -27.50 8.97
CA TRP A 380 13.65 -26.92 8.85
C TRP A 380 13.87 -25.58 9.59
N ASP A 381 12.83 -24.76 9.77
CA ASP A 381 12.99 -23.33 10.07
C ASP A 381 12.56 -22.94 11.51
N ARG A 382 13.55 -22.64 12.36
CA ARG A 382 13.41 -21.95 13.66
C ARG A 382 14.57 -20.97 13.77
N THR A 383 14.27 -19.68 13.94
CA THR A 383 15.28 -18.66 14.23
C THR A 383 14.84 -17.79 15.41
N GLU A 384 15.78 -17.49 16.30
CA GLU A 384 15.50 -16.88 17.60
C GLU A 384 15.82 -15.39 17.59
N ILE A 385 15.12 -14.62 18.43
CA ILE A 385 15.10 -13.15 18.38
C ILE A 385 16.48 -12.56 18.71
N GLU A 386 17.22 -13.21 19.60
CA GLU A 386 18.52 -12.77 20.14
C GLU A 386 19.63 -12.67 19.07
N ASN A 387 19.47 -13.32 17.92
CA ASN A 387 20.42 -13.30 16.80
C ASN A 387 20.24 -12.10 15.84
N LYS A 388 19.49 -11.07 16.24
CA LYS A 388 19.16 -9.89 15.43
C LYS A 388 19.67 -8.60 16.08
N GLU A 389 20.09 -7.65 15.24
CA GLU A 389 20.31 -6.26 15.61
C GLU A 389 19.16 -5.42 15.06
N MET A 390 18.52 -4.66 15.94
CA MET A 390 17.33 -3.86 15.63
C MET A 390 17.77 -2.40 15.56
N ILE A 391 17.82 -1.85 14.35
CA ILE A 391 18.24 -0.46 14.13
C ILE A 391 17.10 0.47 14.54
N SER A 392 17.36 1.39 15.46
CA SER A 392 16.43 2.45 15.90
C SER A 392 16.50 3.67 14.98
N ILE A 393 17.72 4.05 14.57
CA ILE A 393 17.99 5.32 13.90
C ILE A 393 19.04 5.16 12.80
N ILE A 394 18.88 5.89 11.70
CA ILE A 394 19.81 5.91 10.56
C ILE A 394 20.22 7.34 10.26
N GLY A 395 21.53 7.61 10.20
CA GLY A 395 22.12 8.84 9.68
C GLY A 395 22.66 8.63 8.28
N VAL A 396 22.51 9.65 7.43
CA VAL A 396 23.01 9.65 6.05
C VAL A 396 23.79 10.94 5.80
N ASP A 397 25.10 10.80 5.69
CA ASP A 397 26.06 11.86 5.42
C ASP A 397 26.71 11.67 4.04
N SER A 398 27.22 12.75 3.46
CA SER A 398 28.06 12.70 2.26
C SER A 398 29.39 12.03 2.57
N GLY A 399 29.90 11.20 1.65
CA GLY A 399 31.24 10.63 1.76
C GLY A 399 32.30 11.46 0.99
N GLU A 400 33.58 11.25 1.32
CA GLU A 400 34.76 11.95 0.78
C GLU A 400 34.92 11.91 -0.76
N ASP A 401 34.20 11.01 -1.43
CA ASP A 401 34.23 10.80 -2.88
C ASP A 401 32.90 11.15 -3.58
N ILE A 402 31.98 11.88 -2.92
CA ILE A 402 30.60 12.07 -3.40
C ILE A 402 30.50 12.58 -4.85
N ASP A 403 31.29 13.58 -5.25
CA ASP A 403 31.30 14.14 -6.61
C ASP A 403 32.13 13.35 -7.64
N LYS A 404 32.96 12.39 -7.20
CA LYS A 404 33.84 11.65 -8.11
C LYS A 404 33.04 10.67 -8.97
N SER A 405 33.20 10.70 -10.28
CA SER A 405 32.62 9.70 -11.19
C SER A 405 33.65 8.59 -11.44
N GLY A 406 33.26 7.32 -11.26
CA GLY A 406 34.21 6.21 -11.36
C GLY A 406 33.77 4.94 -10.62
N GLU A 407 34.79 4.17 -10.20
CA GLU A 407 34.68 2.76 -9.81
C GLU A 407 33.93 2.48 -8.50
N GLN A 408 33.65 1.20 -8.28
CA GLN A 408 32.86 0.63 -7.18
C GLN A 408 33.47 0.84 -5.76
N TYR A 409 34.64 1.49 -5.65
CA TYR A 409 35.37 1.70 -4.40
C TYR A 409 35.20 3.08 -3.77
N LEU A 410 34.57 4.04 -4.47
CA LEU A 410 34.39 5.41 -3.99
C LEU A 410 33.50 5.49 -2.74
N LYS A 411 33.94 6.21 -1.71
CA LYS A 411 33.17 6.59 -0.52
C LYS A 411 32.17 7.72 -0.85
N LYS A 412 31.03 7.41 -1.46
CA LYS A 412 30.03 8.44 -1.83
C LYS A 412 29.06 8.80 -0.71
N ILE A 413 28.75 7.84 0.17
CA ILE A 413 27.78 7.97 1.25
C ILE A 413 28.41 7.41 2.52
N HIS A 414 28.26 8.10 3.63
CA HIS A 414 28.52 7.61 4.98
C HIS A 414 27.17 7.32 5.65
N LEU A 415 27.03 6.14 6.28
CA LEU A 415 25.85 5.75 7.04
C LEU A 415 26.20 5.48 8.50
N THR A 416 25.50 6.14 9.42
CA THR A 416 25.53 5.88 10.87
C THR A 416 24.30 5.06 11.26
N PHE A 417 24.47 3.85 11.78
CA PHE A 417 23.36 3.01 12.26
C PHE A 417 23.34 2.98 13.79
N GLY A 418 22.32 3.56 14.43
CA GLY A 418 22.11 3.49 15.87
C GLY A 418 21.19 2.33 16.28
N MET A 419 21.44 1.76 17.46
CA MET A 419 20.65 0.70 18.08
C MET A 419 20.74 0.75 19.62
N PRO A 420 19.68 0.44 20.38
CA PRO A 420 19.74 0.44 21.84
C PRO A 420 20.62 -0.70 22.37
N ASP A 421 21.46 -0.43 23.37
CA ASP A 421 22.27 -1.48 24.00
C ASP A 421 21.44 -2.41 24.89
N LEU A 422 20.89 -3.46 24.27
CA LEU A 422 20.17 -4.53 24.96
C LEU A 422 20.98 -5.23 26.06
N SER A 423 22.31 -5.10 26.09
CA SER A 423 23.13 -5.65 27.19
C SER A 423 23.10 -4.82 28.47
N GLU A 424 22.62 -3.56 28.42
CA GLU A 424 22.34 -2.75 29.61
C GLU A 424 20.96 -3.06 30.23
N LEU A 425 20.06 -3.72 29.50
CA LEU A 425 18.73 -4.10 30.00
C LEU A 425 18.79 -5.39 30.81
N GLY A 426 18.30 -5.36 32.05
CA GLY A 426 18.19 -6.54 32.92
C GLY A 426 17.54 -6.20 34.26
N PRO A 427 17.01 -7.18 35.01
CA PRO A 427 16.27 -6.93 36.26
C PRO A 427 17.10 -6.21 37.33
N ASP A 428 18.41 -6.47 37.39
CA ASP A 428 19.35 -5.82 38.33
C ASP A 428 20.00 -4.54 37.77
N LYS A 429 19.62 -4.10 36.56
CA LYS A 429 20.23 -2.95 35.87
C LYS A 429 19.25 -1.78 35.77
N GLY A 430 19.16 -1.00 36.84
CA GLY A 430 18.35 0.23 36.92
C GLY A 430 18.87 1.42 36.10
N LYS A 431 19.31 1.22 34.86
CA LYS A 431 19.74 2.29 33.94
C LYS A 431 18.94 2.21 32.63
N GLN A 432 18.59 3.37 32.07
CA GLN A 432 18.27 3.48 30.65
C GLN A 432 19.51 3.07 29.83
N SER A 433 19.28 2.20 28.83
CA SER A 433 20.29 1.78 27.86
C SER A 433 20.73 2.94 26.98
N GLU A 434 22.04 3.10 26.80
CA GLU A 434 22.58 4.03 25.79
C GLU A 434 22.59 3.39 24.39
N ASP A 435 22.59 4.24 23.35
CA ASP A 435 22.70 3.78 21.97
C ASP A 435 24.13 3.37 21.61
N LYS A 436 24.25 2.25 20.88
CA LYS A 436 25.44 1.80 20.16
C LYS A 436 25.33 2.16 18.69
N TYR A 437 26.48 2.42 18.06
CA TYR A 437 26.56 2.87 16.67
C TYR A 437 27.42 1.95 15.81
N ILE A 438 27.03 1.74 14.56
CA ILE A 438 27.85 1.13 13.50
C ILE A 438 27.94 2.12 12.33
N ASP A 439 29.15 2.59 12.05
CA ASP A 439 29.43 3.56 10.99
C ASP A 439 29.95 2.85 9.73
N SER A 440 29.57 3.30 8.53
CA SER A 440 29.91 2.59 7.29
C SER A 440 29.89 3.47 6.04
N GLU A 441 30.97 3.42 5.26
CA GLU A 441 31.14 4.21 4.04
C GLU A 441 30.98 3.35 2.78
N GLY A 442 30.26 3.84 1.76
CA GLY A 442 30.06 3.09 0.53
C GLY A 442 29.79 3.91 -0.73
N TYR A 443 29.90 3.24 -1.87
CA TYR A 443 29.56 3.79 -3.18
C TYR A 443 28.04 4.01 -3.32
N SER A 444 27.26 3.13 -2.69
CA SER A 444 25.81 3.19 -2.61
C SER A 444 25.33 2.83 -1.21
N PHE A 445 24.07 3.14 -0.90
CA PHE A 445 23.45 2.78 0.38
C PHE A 445 23.51 1.26 0.64
N GLN A 446 23.27 0.43 -0.38
CA GLN A 446 23.38 -1.03 -0.27
C GLN A 446 24.83 -1.50 0.01
N ASP A 447 25.84 -0.85 -0.56
CA ASP A 447 27.25 -1.16 -0.27
C ASP A 447 27.61 -0.79 1.18
N ALA A 448 27.22 0.41 1.64
CA ALA A 448 27.40 0.84 3.02
C ALA A 448 26.66 -0.09 4.02
N VAL A 449 25.42 -0.50 3.73
CA VAL A 449 24.69 -1.53 4.51
C VAL A 449 25.42 -2.88 4.51
N SER A 450 26.01 -3.29 3.38
CA SER A 450 26.74 -4.55 3.27
C SER A 450 28.01 -4.54 4.12
N LYS A 451 28.74 -3.41 4.11
CA LYS A 451 29.92 -3.19 4.97
C LYS A 451 29.56 -3.06 6.45
N ALA A 452 28.42 -2.46 6.80
CA ALA A 452 27.92 -2.40 8.18
C ALA A 452 27.63 -3.82 8.72
N ARG A 453 27.05 -4.71 7.90
CA ARG A 453 26.83 -6.12 8.25
C ARG A 453 28.12 -6.91 8.51
N LEU A 454 29.28 -6.48 7.98
CA LEU A 454 30.59 -7.07 8.28
C LEU A 454 31.18 -6.59 9.62
N LYS A 455 30.68 -5.49 10.18
CA LYS A 455 31.05 -4.97 11.51
C LYS A 455 30.14 -5.50 12.64
N SER A 456 29.11 -6.27 12.28
CA SER A 456 28.06 -6.78 13.17
C SER A 456 28.25 -8.27 13.49
N SER A 457 27.78 -8.69 14.66
CA SER A 457 27.75 -10.11 15.07
C SER A 457 26.38 -10.78 14.84
N ARG A 458 25.37 -10.00 14.40
CA ARG A 458 23.97 -10.40 14.30
C ARG A 458 23.38 -9.97 12.95
N SER A 459 22.17 -10.40 12.63
CA SER A 459 21.52 -9.90 11.40
C SER A 459 20.84 -8.54 11.65
N ILE A 460 21.42 -7.48 11.07
CA ILE A 460 20.84 -6.12 11.03
C ILE A 460 19.43 -6.14 10.42
N LYS A 461 18.48 -5.47 11.08
CA LYS A 461 17.07 -5.32 10.68
C LYS A 461 16.57 -3.88 10.88
N PHE A 462 15.87 -3.37 9.86
CA PHE A 462 15.35 -2.01 9.80
C PHE A 462 13.85 -1.88 10.12
N SER A 463 13.20 -2.98 10.51
CA SER A 463 11.75 -3.04 10.76
C SER A 463 11.33 -2.36 12.08
N HIS A 464 12.31 -1.80 12.79
CA HIS A 464 12.15 -1.07 14.04
C HIS A 464 12.82 0.31 13.98
N THR A 465 13.27 0.76 12.80
CA THR A 465 13.79 2.12 12.64
C THR A 465 12.64 3.10 12.83
N GLY A 466 12.76 4.02 13.80
CA GLY A 466 11.77 5.08 14.06
C GLY A 466 12.15 6.43 13.48
N LEU A 467 13.44 6.65 13.16
CA LEU A 467 13.96 7.92 12.66
C LEU A 467 15.07 7.76 11.61
N LEU A 468 15.00 8.58 10.56
CA LEU A 468 16.01 8.76 9.53
C LEU A 468 16.46 10.23 9.51
N VAL A 469 17.76 10.47 9.63
CA VAL A 469 18.38 11.80 9.61
C VAL A 469 19.21 11.93 8.33
N PHE A 470 18.84 12.87 7.47
CA PHE A 470 19.71 13.30 6.36
C PHE A 470 20.60 14.47 6.83
N SER A 471 21.83 14.54 6.37
CA SER A 471 22.59 15.79 6.41
C SER A 471 22.03 16.81 5.41
N GLU A 472 22.23 18.10 5.66
CA GLU A 472 21.92 19.15 4.67
C GLU A 472 22.73 18.92 3.37
N ASP A 473 23.96 18.45 3.52
CA ASP A 473 24.91 18.25 2.43
C ASP A 473 24.47 17.15 1.43
N ILE A 474 24.04 15.96 1.91
CA ILE A 474 23.67 14.86 1.00
C ILE A 474 22.52 15.24 0.05
N ILE A 475 21.61 16.12 0.49
CA ILE A 475 20.48 16.61 -0.32
C ILE A 475 20.96 17.62 -1.40
N ASN A 476 22.09 18.28 -1.23
CA ASN A 476 22.63 19.20 -2.25
C ASN A 476 23.24 18.47 -3.46
N HIS A 477 23.57 17.17 -3.32
CA HIS A 477 24.01 16.25 -4.38
C HIS A 477 22.82 15.38 -4.88
N PRO A 478 21.91 15.91 -5.72
CA PRO A 478 20.59 15.33 -5.99
C PRO A 478 20.63 13.92 -6.59
N ASP A 479 21.65 13.60 -7.38
CA ASP A 479 21.75 12.31 -8.06
C ASP A 479 22.30 11.21 -7.15
N VAL A 480 22.99 11.55 -6.07
CA VAL A 480 23.33 10.63 -4.98
C VAL A 480 22.15 10.49 -4.02
N PHE A 481 21.46 11.58 -3.70
CA PHE A 481 20.23 11.55 -2.90
C PHE A 481 19.12 10.70 -3.55
N LYS A 482 18.93 10.78 -4.88
CA LYS A 482 18.03 9.87 -5.62
C LYS A 482 18.41 8.39 -5.47
N GLN A 483 19.70 8.05 -5.42
CA GLN A 483 20.15 6.66 -5.21
C GLN A 483 19.89 6.18 -3.78
N VAL A 484 19.99 7.08 -2.79
CA VAL A 484 19.54 6.81 -1.40
C VAL A 484 18.03 6.53 -1.38
N LEU A 485 17.23 7.39 -2.00
CA LEU A 485 15.76 7.22 -2.04
C LEU A 485 15.31 5.99 -2.84
N ASP A 486 16.00 5.62 -3.93
CA ASP A 486 15.74 4.39 -4.67
C ASP A 486 15.99 3.13 -3.82
N TYR A 487 17.01 3.12 -2.96
CA TYR A 487 17.19 2.06 -1.97
C TYR A 487 16.06 2.04 -0.93
N LEU A 488 15.79 3.19 -0.29
CA LEU A 488 14.75 3.32 0.74
C LEU A 488 13.33 2.98 0.23
N HIS A 489 13.05 3.21 -1.07
CA HIS A 489 11.78 2.84 -1.68
C HIS A 489 11.65 1.33 -1.95
N ARG A 490 12.76 0.63 -2.18
CA ARG A 490 12.82 -0.79 -2.59
C ARG A 490 12.99 -1.78 -1.44
N GLU A 491 13.67 -1.39 -0.37
CA GLU A 491 13.98 -2.27 0.77
C GLU A 491 12.70 -2.61 1.57
N PRO A 492 12.22 -3.87 1.57
CA PRO A 492 10.95 -4.24 2.19
C PRO A 492 10.99 -4.22 3.71
N SER A 493 12.17 -4.35 4.33
CA SER A 493 12.29 -4.44 5.78
C SER A 493 12.40 -3.10 6.50
N LEU A 494 12.31 -1.98 5.77
CA LEU A 494 12.30 -0.62 6.34
C LEU A 494 10.90 -0.20 6.78
N ASN A 495 10.79 0.30 8.01
CA ASN A 495 9.57 0.94 8.50
C ASN A 495 9.26 2.22 7.70
N ARG A 496 8.22 2.17 6.84
CA ARG A 496 7.79 3.35 6.05
C ARG A 496 7.23 4.50 6.89
N ASN A 497 6.86 4.26 8.14
CA ASN A 497 6.32 5.26 9.06
C ASN A 497 7.40 5.90 9.95
N MET A 498 8.68 5.58 9.77
CA MET A 498 9.76 6.28 10.46
C MET A 498 9.77 7.77 10.08
N TYR A 499 10.03 8.65 11.04
CA TYR A 499 10.14 10.08 10.79
C TYR A 499 11.41 10.41 9.98
N ILE A 500 11.38 11.53 9.26
CA ILE A 500 12.54 12.10 8.57
C ILE A 500 12.81 13.51 9.11
N VAL A 501 14.07 13.80 9.38
CA VAL A 501 14.57 15.15 9.69
C VAL A 501 15.84 15.48 8.89
N LEU A 502 16.11 16.78 8.71
CA LEU A 502 17.33 17.30 8.09
C LEU A 502 18.24 17.92 9.16
N ALA A 503 19.45 17.42 9.32
CA ALA A 503 20.48 18.05 10.15
C ALA A 503 21.12 19.23 9.41
N LYS A 504 21.13 20.43 10.01
CA LYS A 504 21.94 21.57 9.51
C LYS A 504 23.41 21.36 9.89
N GLY A 505 24.05 20.41 9.22
CA GLY A 505 25.35 19.84 9.58
C GLY A 505 25.38 18.34 9.31
N SER A 506 26.19 17.60 10.08
CA SER A 506 26.28 16.15 9.95
C SER A 506 25.11 15.43 10.64
N ALA A 507 24.61 14.36 10.02
CA ALA A 507 23.64 13.47 10.62
C ALA A 507 24.29 12.59 11.71
N GLU A 508 25.52 12.10 11.49
CA GLU A 508 26.35 11.45 12.51
C GLU A 508 26.45 12.30 13.80
N GLU A 509 26.85 13.58 13.69
CA GLU A 509 26.99 14.45 14.88
C GLU A 509 25.65 14.63 15.62
N CYS A 510 24.54 14.78 14.90
CA CYS A 510 23.22 14.91 15.52
C CYS A 510 22.81 13.63 16.26
N ILE A 511 22.98 12.47 15.62
CA ILE A 511 22.61 11.16 16.18
C ILE A 511 23.46 10.80 17.39
N LYS A 512 24.76 11.10 17.36
CA LYS A 512 25.70 10.78 18.46
C LYS A 512 25.72 11.84 19.56
N SER A 513 24.95 12.93 19.43
CA SER A 513 24.85 13.95 20.46
C SER A 513 24.19 13.40 21.73
N LYS A 514 24.88 13.49 22.87
CA LYS A 514 24.35 13.07 24.17
C LYS A 514 23.60 14.22 24.82
N THR A 515 22.34 13.99 25.18
CA THR A 515 21.51 14.92 25.96
C THR A 515 21.39 14.44 27.40
N ASP A 516 21.25 15.36 28.35
CA ASP A 516 21.02 15.03 29.75
C ASP A 516 19.54 14.66 30.05
N LEU A 517 18.65 14.83 29.07
CA LEU A 517 17.21 14.54 29.19
C LEU A 517 16.88 13.10 28.80
N GLU A 518 17.40 12.64 27.66
CA GLU A 518 17.24 11.26 27.18
C GLU A 518 18.52 10.72 26.53
N LYS A 519 18.77 9.43 26.77
CA LYS A 519 19.97 8.68 26.35
C LYS A 519 19.91 8.05 24.96
N ASN A 520 18.74 8.03 24.34
CA ASN A 520 18.49 7.42 23.03
C ASN A 520 18.00 8.50 22.07
N ALA A 521 18.66 8.65 20.92
CA ALA A 521 18.45 9.79 20.03
C ALA A 521 17.12 9.69 19.27
N GLU A 522 16.65 8.48 18.98
CA GLU A 522 15.35 8.23 18.35
C GLU A 522 14.20 8.75 19.23
N THR A 523 14.19 8.40 20.52
CA THR A 523 13.14 8.79 21.47
C THR A 523 13.16 10.29 21.70
N TYR A 524 14.34 10.90 21.86
CA TYR A 524 14.43 12.34 22.12
C TYR A 524 13.94 13.17 20.93
N ILE A 525 14.43 12.87 19.72
CA ILE A 525 14.04 13.60 18.52
C ILE A 525 12.59 13.31 18.14
N GLY A 526 12.11 12.06 18.31
CA GLY A 526 10.70 11.71 18.15
C GLY A 526 9.80 12.44 19.15
N GLY A 527 10.26 12.62 20.39
CA GLY A 527 9.60 13.40 21.43
C GLY A 527 9.51 14.89 21.09
N LEU A 528 10.60 15.49 20.60
CA LEU A 528 10.61 16.86 20.08
C LEU A 528 9.62 17.01 18.91
N ILE A 529 9.68 16.15 17.89
CA ILE A 529 8.74 16.17 16.76
C ILE A 529 7.28 16.11 17.24
N GLN A 530 6.95 15.21 18.17
CA GLN A 530 5.58 15.08 18.70
C GLN A 530 5.15 16.23 19.61
N ASN A 531 6.08 16.89 20.30
CA ASN A 531 5.80 18.06 21.14
C ASN A 531 5.61 19.31 20.28
N ASP A 532 6.52 19.54 19.34
CA ASP A 532 6.56 20.75 18.52
C ASP A 532 5.46 20.72 17.46
N TYR A 533 5.01 19.53 17.03
CA TYR A 533 3.76 19.34 16.27
C TYR A 533 2.51 19.76 17.06
N LYS A 534 2.40 19.44 18.36
CA LYS A 534 1.27 19.89 19.20
C LYS A 534 1.24 21.41 19.40
N ASN A 535 2.38 22.08 19.20
CA ASN A 535 2.53 23.53 19.19
C ASN A 535 2.54 24.11 17.75
N SER A 536 2.43 23.25 16.73
CA SER A 536 2.50 23.49 15.28
C SER A 536 3.74 24.24 14.80
N GLN A 537 4.86 24.14 15.51
CA GLN A 537 6.16 24.71 15.12
C GLN A 537 6.89 23.83 14.09
N VAL A 538 6.48 22.57 13.94
CA VAL A 538 7.14 21.53 13.14
C VAL A 538 6.10 20.67 12.42
N ILE A 539 6.40 20.28 11.17
CA ILE A 539 5.59 19.36 10.37
C ILE A 539 6.19 17.95 10.52
N PRO A 540 5.54 17.00 11.22
CA PRO A 540 6.00 15.62 11.23
C PRO A 540 5.87 15.02 9.82
N VAL A 541 6.98 14.53 9.27
CA VAL A 541 7.03 13.88 7.95
C VAL A 541 7.61 12.48 8.11
N THR A 542 6.88 11.46 7.65
CA THR A 542 7.39 10.09 7.58
C THR A 542 8.16 9.83 6.28
N LEU A 543 8.91 8.71 6.19
CA LEU A 543 9.47 8.26 4.92
C LEU A 543 8.39 8.09 3.85
N ASN A 544 7.21 7.58 4.22
CA ASN A 544 6.10 7.47 3.29
C ASN A 544 5.65 8.84 2.77
N ASP A 545 5.41 9.81 3.67
CA ASP A 545 5.02 11.18 3.31
C ASP A 545 6.04 11.87 2.41
N PHE A 546 7.34 11.71 2.70
CA PHE A 546 8.42 12.30 1.90
C PHE A 546 8.50 11.68 0.50
N LEU A 547 8.40 10.35 0.38
CA LEU A 547 8.39 9.66 -0.91
C LEU A 547 7.15 10.02 -1.75
N ILE A 548 5.98 10.19 -1.11
CA ILE A 548 4.76 10.71 -1.77
C ILE A 548 5.02 12.12 -2.32
N GLN A 549 5.44 13.04 -1.45
CA GLN A 549 5.65 14.46 -1.77
C GLN A 549 6.69 14.67 -2.90
N MET A 550 7.84 14.00 -2.79
CA MET A 550 8.90 14.07 -3.80
C MET A 550 8.51 13.47 -5.16
N ASN A 551 7.46 12.64 -5.22
CA ASN A 551 6.95 12.03 -6.45
C ASN A 551 5.76 12.79 -7.06
N GLU A 552 4.86 13.35 -6.24
CA GLU A 552 3.65 14.06 -6.72
C GLU A 552 3.96 15.38 -7.44
N ASN A 553 4.85 16.20 -6.86
CA ASN A 553 5.22 17.53 -7.38
C ASN A 553 6.68 17.94 -7.10
N GLY A 554 7.44 17.11 -6.38
CA GLY A 554 8.84 17.37 -6.05
C GLY A 554 9.04 18.40 -4.94
N ASN A 555 7.98 18.84 -4.24
CA ASN A 555 8.03 19.78 -3.11
C ASN A 555 7.97 19.00 -1.79
N SER A 556 8.81 19.33 -0.80
CA SER A 556 8.60 18.86 0.58
C SER A 556 9.10 19.87 1.61
N LEU A 557 8.54 19.83 2.81
CA LEU A 557 9.02 20.55 3.99
C LEU A 557 9.48 19.53 5.04
N LEU A 558 10.79 19.36 5.22
CA LEU A 558 11.33 18.49 6.27
C LEU A 558 11.66 19.28 7.54
N PRO A 559 11.40 18.77 8.76
CA PRO A 559 11.91 19.35 10.00
C PRO A 559 13.42 19.56 9.94
N ALA A 560 13.90 20.75 10.28
CA ALA A 560 15.34 21.07 10.27
C ALA A 560 15.89 21.08 11.70
N ILE A 561 16.73 20.12 12.05
CA ILE A 561 17.31 19.96 13.40
C ILE A 561 18.74 20.52 13.46
N VAL A 562 19.11 21.09 14.61
CA VAL A 562 20.40 21.77 14.83
C VAL A 562 20.94 21.42 16.22
N ILE A 563 22.26 21.21 16.32
CA ILE A 563 22.95 21.11 17.61
C ILE A 563 23.24 22.53 18.12
N ASN A 564 22.57 22.95 19.19
CA ASN A 564 22.91 24.20 19.86
C ASN A 564 24.22 24.01 20.65
N LYS A 565 25.32 24.57 20.13
CA LYS A 565 26.67 24.40 20.69
C LYS A 565 26.85 25.03 22.09
N THR A 566 25.92 25.86 22.54
CA THR A 566 25.95 26.52 23.87
C THR A 566 25.29 25.65 24.94
N SER A 567 24.09 25.13 24.67
CA SER A 567 23.33 24.27 25.60
C SER A 567 23.64 22.78 25.45
N LYS A 568 24.25 22.37 24.33
CA LYS A 568 24.44 20.98 23.88
C LYS A 568 23.13 20.20 23.65
N THR A 569 22.01 20.91 23.45
CA THR A 569 20.72 20.31 23.08
C THR A 569 20.55 20.24 21.57
N LEU A 570 19.76 19.28 21.09
CA LEU A 570 19.17 19.33 19.76
C LEU A 570 17.93 20.22 19.79
N GLU A 571 17.77 21.05 18.77
CA GLU A 571 16.65 21.98 18.61
C GLU A 571 16.09 21.89 17.19
N ILE A 572 14.77 21.84 17.03
CA ILE A 572 14.13 21.90 15.71
C ILE A 572 13.89 23.36 15.35
N GLN A 573 14.49 23.82 14.26
CA GLN A 573 14.44 25.20 13.77
C GLN A 573 13.59 25.30 12.49
N GLY A 574 12.30 25.03 12.63
CA GLY A 574 11.33 25.10 11.54
C GLY A 574 11.53 24.01 10.50
N SER A 575 11.56 24.36 9.22
CA SER A 575 11.56 23.39 8.12
C SER A 575 12.48 23.75 6.96
N ALA A 576 13.19 22.76 6.44
CA ALA A 576 13.92 22.86 5.18
C ALA A 576 12.95 22.78 3.99
N ALA A 577 12.97 23.79 3.13
CA ALA A 577 12.23 23.81 1.88
C ALA A 577 12.97 22.99 0.83
N ILE A 578 12.40 21.87 0.38
CA ILE A 578 13.00 20.97 -0.61
C ILE A 578 12.22 21.05 -1.92
N LYS A 579 12.94 21.19 -3.04
CA LYS A 579 12.42 21.19 -4.41
C LYS A 579 13.30 20.31 -5.29
N ASN A 580 12.71 19.35 -6.01
CA ASN A 580 13.38 18.55 -7.03
C ASN A 580 14.72 17.91 -6.55
N PHE A 581 14.71 17.34 -5.34
CA PHE A 581 15.85 16.70 -4.69
C PHE A 581 17.00 17.65 -4.32
N LYS A 582 16.71 18.92 -4.01
CA LYS A 582 17.64 19.91 -3.43
C LYS A 582 16.98 20.75 -2.35
N VAL A 583 17.77 21.26 -1.41
CA VAL A 583 17.34 22.34 -0.50
C VAL A 583 17.24 23.65 -1.30
N LYS A 584 16.16 24.42 -1.08
CA LYS A 584 15.92 25.76 -1.61
C LYS A 584 16.18 26.86 -0.58
N GLY A 585 15.99 26.54 0.70
CA GLY A 585 16.18 27.43 1.84
C GLY A 585 15.53 26.84 3.09
N PHE A 586 15.41 27.65 4.14
CA PHE A 586 14.79 27.27 5.40
C PHE A 586 13.66 28.23 5.76
N LEU A 587 12.56 27.67 6.24
CA LEU A 587 11.45 28.35 6.88
C LEU A 587 11.65 28.30 8.39
N ASN A 588 11.43 29.41 9.08
CA ASN A 588 11.45 29.47 10.53
C ASN A 588 10.16 28.84 11.13
N PRO A 589 10.10 28.53 12.44
CA PRO A 589 8.93 27.90 13.06
C PRO A 589 7.60 28.62 12.86
N GLU A 590 7.60 29.96 12.79
CA GLU A 590 6.39 30.75 12.54
C GLU A 590 5.96 30.68 11.07
N GLU A 591 6.89 30.78 10.13
CA GLU A 591 6.61 30.58 8.69
C GLU A 591 6.05 29.18 8.43
N THR A 592 6.65 28.14 9.04
CA THR A 592 6.15 26.76 9.03
C THR A 592 4.73 26.66 9.59
N ALA A 593 4.46 27.22 10.78
CA ALA A 593 3.14 27.21 11.40
C ALA A 593 2.06 27.89 10.54
N ASN A 594 2.39 29.03 9.93
CA ASN A 594 1.48 29.79 9.08
C ASN A 594 1.16 29.03 7.77
N LEU A 595 2.12 28.25 7.24
CA LEU A 595 1.90 27.39 6.07
C LEU A 595 1.04 26.15 6.41
N GLU A 596 1.18 25.55 7.60
CA GLU A 596 0.25 24.50 8.06
C GLU A 596 -1.17 25.04 8.32
N LEU A 597 -1.27 26.28 8.81
CA LEU A 597 -2.54 26.98 8.92
C LEU A 597 -3.22 27.16 7.54
N LEU A 598 -2.44 27.53 6.52
CA LEU A 598 -2.88 27.59 5.11
C LEU A 598 -3.16 26.22 4.48
N ARG A 599 -2.57 25.13 5.00
CA ARG A 599 -2.96 23.74 4.70
C ARG A 599 -4.25 23.31 5.40
N GLY A 600 -4.69 24.05 6.42
CA GLY A 600 -5.86 23.70 7.23
C GLY A 600 -5.67 22.40 8.01
N LYS A 601 -4.42 22.11 8.41
CA LYS A 601 -4.01 20.92 9.16
C LYS A 601 -3.49 21.24 10.57
N LEU A 602 -3.54 22.51 10.98
CA LEU A 602 -3.00 22.97 12.25
C LEU A 602 -3.95 22.57 13.40
N GLU A 603 -3.47 21.67 14.27
CA GLU A 603 -4.22 21.09 15.41
C GLU A 603 -4.01 21.83 16.74
N GLY A 604 -2.96 22.64 16.88
CA GLY A 604 -2.69 23.38 18.11
C GLY A 604 -1.54 24.37 17.99
N SER A 605 -1.76 25.65 18.34
CA SER A 605 -0.71 26.67 18.34
C SER A 605 -1.10 27.87 19.20
N ASN A 606 -0.19 28.39 20.02
CA ASN A 606 -0.38 29.66 20.73
C ASN A 606 0.16 30.83 19.89
N LYS A 607 -0.62 31.91 19.75
CA LYS A 607 -0.27 33.14 19.03
C LYS A 607 -0.58 34.36 19.91
N THR A 608 0.46 35.13 20.25
CA THR A 608 0.37 36.40 20.98
C THR A 608 0.08 37.56 20.02
N ILE A 609 -0.93 38.40 20.31
CA ILE A 609 -1.14 39.68 19.63
C ILE A 609 -1.06 40.86 20.58
N TYR A 610 -0.54 42.00 20.11
CA TYR A 610 -0.44 43.21 20.92
C TYR A 610 -1.64 44.14 20.73
N LEU A 611 -2.42 44.35 21.81
CA LEU A 611 -3.56 45.27 21.86
C LEU A 611 -3.27 46.40 22.86
N ASP A 612 -3.36 47.65 22.41
CA ASP A 612 -3.09 48.84 23.25
C ASP A 612 -1.70 48.82 23.94
N LYS A 613 -0.71 48.13 23.34
CA LYS A 613 0.64 47.76 23.87
C LYS A 613 0.71 46.56 24.83
N TYR A 614 -0.40 45.92 25.18
CA TYR A 614 -0.42 44.72 26.03
C TYR A 614 -0.43 43.44 25.18
N PRO A 615 0.32 42.39 25.55
CA PRO A 615 0.18 41.08 24.93
C PRO A 615 -1.19 40.47 25.26
N VAL A 616 -1.67 39.61 24.36
CA VAL A 616 -2.91 38.86 24.48
C VAL A 616 -2.70 37.51 23.80
N ASP A 617 -2.75 36.44 24.59
CA ASP A 617 -2.39 35.08 24.14
C ASP A 617 -3.63 34.29 23.73
N ILE A 618 -3.57 33.70 22.54
CA ILE A 618 -4.68 33.02 21.88
C ILE A 618 -4.21 31.65 21.37
N ASP A 619 -4.69 30.59 22.02
CA ASP A 619 -4.54 29.20 21.54
C ASP A 619 -5.51 28.97 20.38
N ILE A 620 -4.99 28.63 19.21
CA ILE A 620 -5.74 27.99 18.13
C ILE A 620 -5.97 26.52 18.52
N ASN A 621 -7.23 26.05 18.46
CA ASN A 621 -7.64 24.70 18.85
C ASN A 621 -8.09 23.84 17.65
N ASN A 622 -8.74 24.46 16.66
CA ASN A 622 -9.20 23.81 15.43
C ASN A 622 -9.00 24.78 14.27
N THR A 623 -8.66 24.26 13.09
CA THR A 623 -8.56 25.04 11.86
C THR A 623 -9.28 24.34 10.71
N SER A 624 -9.76 25.12 9.74
CA SER A 624 -10.37 24.59 8.52
C SER A 624 -10.17 25.58 7.37
N ARG A 625 -9.82 25.08 6.19
CA ARG A 625 -9.63 25.90 4.99
C ARG A 625 -10.73 25.67 3.94
N LYS A 626 -11.03 26.71 3.19
CA LYS A 626 -11.72 26.65 1.89
C LYS A 626 -10.88 27.42 0.88
N ILE A 627 -10.61 26.81 -0.26
CA ILE A 627 -9.93 27.45 -1.39
C ILE A 627 -10.95 27.63 -2.50
N ALA A 628 -10.96 28.81 -3.12
CA ALA A 628 -11.61 29.07 -4.42
C ALA A 628 -10.57 29.67 -5.36
N VAL A 629 -10.62 29.33 -6.65
CA VAL A 629 -9.68 29.82 -7.66
C VAL A 629 -10.41 30.42 -8.86
N SER A 630 -9.83 31.45 -9.44
CA SER A 630 -10.22 32.02 -10.74
C SER A 630 -8.99 32.34 -11.59
N GLU A 631 -9.21 32.53 -12.89
CA GLU A 631 -8.21 32.93 -13.87
C GLU A 631 -8.58 34.32 -14.39
N LYS A 632 -7.68 35.30 -14.25
CA LYS A 632 -7.91 36.68 -14.71
C LYS A 632 -6.62 37.27 -15.26
N ASP A 633 -6.69 37.90 -16.43
CA ASP A 633 -5.56 38.59 -17.07
C ASP A 633 -4.32 37.67 -17.23
N GLY A 634 -4.54 36.37 -17.44
CA GLY A 634 -3.51 35.33 -17.53
C GLY A 634 -2.91 34.86 -16.19
N LYS A 635 -3.37 35.38 -15.05
CA LYS A 635 -2.92 35.01 -13.70
C LYS A 635 -3.95 34.15 -12.97
N LEU A 636 -3.46 33.26 -12.12
CA LEU A 636 -4.27 32.55 -11.13
C LEU A 636 -4.53 33.46 -9.93
N ILE A 637 -5.78 33.46 -9.45
CA ILE A 637 -6.19 34.14 -8.22
C ILE A 637 -6.77 33.09 -7.28
N PHE A 638 -6.03 32.77 -6.22
CA PHE A 638 -6.49 31.90 -5.13
C PHE A 638 -7.07 32.75 -4.00
N ASN A 639 -8.23 32.35 -3.50
CA ASN A 639 -8.89 32.96 -2.35
C ASN A 639 -8.95 31.88 -1.26
N VAL A 640 -8.22 32.07 -0.17
CA VAL A 640 -8.06 31.09 0.91
C VAL A 640 -8.77 31.58 2.15
N LYS A 641 -9.99 31.07 2.40
CA LYS A 641 -10.72 31.35 3.63
C LYS A 641 -10.35 30.34 4.72
N LEU A 642 -9.78 30.85 5.80
CA LEU A 642 -9.43 30.13 7.02
C LEU A 642 -10.50 30.41 8.08
N ASN A 643 -11.12 29.36 8.61
CA ASN A 643 -12.02 29.45 9.75
C ASN A 643 -11.32 28.79 10.96
N ILE A 644 -11.15 29.55 12.03
CA ILE A 644 -10.29 29.20 13.18
C ILE A 644 -11.15 29.18 14.45
N GLU A 645 -11.08 28.12 15.24
CA GLU A 645 -11.64 28.12 16.61
C GLU A 645 -10.51 28.26 17.63
N SER A 646 -10.64 29.22 18.53
CA SER A 646 -9.58 29.56 19.48
C SER A 646 -10.06 29.77 20.92
N GLN A 647 -9.09 29.84 21.83
CA GLN A 647 -9.25 30.12 23.25
C GLN A 647 -8.32 31.25 23.66
N LEU A 648 -8.86 32.26 24.35
CA LEU A 648 -8.05 33.26 25.05
C LEU A 648 -7.39 32.61 26.29
N LYS A 649 -6.10 32.84 26.49
CA LYS A 649 -5.32 32.35 27.64
C LYS A 649 -4.98 33.44 28.62
N ASP A 650 -4.37 34.52 28.14
CA ASP A 650 -4.02 35.69 28.94
C ASP A 650 -4.52 36.98 28.27
N TYR A 651 -4.93 37.93 29.11
CA TYR A 651 -5.41 39.25 28.73
C TYR A 651 -5.36 40.20 29.93
N TYR A 652 -4.88 41.43 29.69
CA TYR A 652 -4.68 42.46 30.72
C TYR A 652 -5.91 42.75 31.61
N LEU A 653 -5.73 42.55 32.93
CA LEU A 653 -6.80 42.36 33.93
C LEU A 653 -7.78 43.54 34.14
N ASP A 654 -7.42 44.80 33.86
CA ASP A 654 -8.26 45.97 34.19
C ASP A 654 -9.50 46.18 33.28
N LYS A 655 -9.76 45.29 32.30
CA LYS A 655 -10.85 45.47 31.31
C LYS A 655 -11.70 44.20 31.18
N LYS A 656 -13.00 44.29 31.49
CA LYS A 656 -14.00 43.22 31.34
C LYS A 656 -14.00 42.62 29.92
N VAL A 657 -13.33 41.48 29.75
CA VAL A 657 -13.19 40.75 28.46
C VAL A 657 -14.55 40.32 27.91
N PHE A 658 -15.47 39.93 28.80
CA PHE A 658 -16.80 39.36 28.54
C PHE A 658 -17.78 40.22 27.71
N SER A 659 -17.40 41.40 27.22
CA SER A 659 -18.25 42.16 26.29
C SER A 659 -18.06 41.66 24.85
N ILE A 660 -19.17 41.32 24.18
CA ILE A 660 -19.18 40.85 22.79
C ILE A 660 -18.43 41.82 21.84
N ASN A 661 -18.53 43.13 22.10
CA ASN A 661 -17.81 44.15 21.33
C ASN A 661 -16.28 44.06 21.50
N LYS A 662 -15.78 43.70 22.69
CA LYS A 662 -14.33 43.53 22.92
C LYS A 662 -13.83 42.20 22.36
N LEU A 663 -14.61 41.12 22.45
CA LEU A 663 -14.29 39.84 21.79
C LEU A 663 -14.25 39.99 20.26
N ASN A 664 -15.24 40.64 19.66
CA ASN A 664 -15.25 40.95 18.23
C ASN A 664 -14.07 41.85 17.81
N TYR A 665 -13.64 42.78 18.67
CA TYR A 665 -12.44 43.58 18.45
C TYR A 665 -11.16 42.74 18.50
N ILE A 666 -11.02 41.84 19.48
CA ILE A 666 -9.88 40.92 19.61
C ILE A 666 -9.84 39.99 18.38
N GLN A 667 -10.95 39.34 18.03
CA GLN A 667 -11.08 38.50 16.82
C GLN A 667 -10.71 39.28 15.55
N LYS A 668 -11.24 40.49 15.33
CA LYS A 668 -10.89 41.30 14.15
C LYS A 668 -9.40 41.66 14.10
N LYS A 669 -8.77 41.94 15.24
CA LYS A 669 -7.33 42.20 15.33
C LYS A 669 -6.50 40.95 15.08
N PHE A 670 -6.88 39.81 15.66
CA PHE A 670 -6.24 38.51 15.44
C PHE A 670 -6.32 38.09 13.97
N ASN A 671 -7.50 38.13 13.35
CA ASN A 671 -7.69 37.90 11.92
C ASN A 671 -6.78 38.79 11.05
N SER A 672 -6.56 40.04 11.47
CA SER A 672 -5.69 41.01 10.75
C SER A 672 -4.19 40.77 10.95
N SER A 673 -3.81 40.02 11.99
CA SER A 673 -2.41 39.61 12.25
C SER A 673 -2.12 38.33 11.47
N ILE A 674 -2.90 37.27 11.75
CA ILE A 674 -2.84 35.97 11.09
C ILE A 674 -2.91 36.10 9.55
N LYS A 675 -3.74 37.00 9.01
CA LYS A 675 -3.76 37.28 7.56
C LYS A 675 -2.37 37.66 7.04
N LYS A 676 -1.71 38.64 7.65
CA LYS A 676 -0.39 39.14 7.22
C LYS A 676 0.72 38.10 7.42
N GLU A 677 0.66 37.37 8.53
CA GLU A 677 1.57 36.28 8.87
C GLU A 677 1.50 35.16 7.81
N CYS A 678 0.30 34.82 7.36
CA CYS A 678 0.06 33.90 6.24
C CYS A 678 0.49 34.47 4.88
N GLU A 679 0.19 35.74 4.58
CA GLU A 679 0.60 36.41 3.33
C GLU A 679 2.13 36.48 3.21
N TYR A 680 2.83 36.82 4.30
CA TYR A 680 4.30 36.84 4.36
C TYR A 680 4.89 35.45 4.14
N ALA A 681 4.40 34.42 4.83
CA ALA A 681 4.88 33.06 4.66
C ALA A 681 4.62 32.51 3.24
N LEU A 682 3.53 32.92 2.58
CA LEU A 682 3.27 32.62 1.18
C LEU A 682 4.30 33.28 0.25
N ASP A 683 4.61 34.56 0.45
CA ASP A 683 5.61 35.24 -0.38
C ASP A 683 7.01 34.66 -0.21
N VAL A 684 7.43 34.29 1.02
CA VAL A 684 8.66 33.51 1.25
C VAL A 684 8.64 32.19 0.46
N SER A 685 7.52 31.44 0.46
CA SER A 685 7.42 30.19 -0.32
C SER A 685 7.46 30.38 -1.84
N LYS A 686 6.95 31.51 -2.37
CA LYS A 686 7.08 31.90 -3.79
C LYS A 686 8.51 32.24 -4.18
N ASP A 687 9.25 32.91 -3.30
CA ASP A 687 10.66 33.23 -3.54
C ASP A 687 11.53 31.97 -3.54
N LEU A 688 11.27 31.03 -2.63
CA LEU A 688 11.87 29.69 -2.59
C LEU A 688 11.43 28.76 -3.74
N GLU A 689 10.38 29.12 -4.48
CA GLU A 689 9.79 28.35 -5.60
C GLU A 689 9.26 26.97 -5.20
N ILE A 690 8.61 26.90 -4.04
CA ILE A 690 7.91 25.72 -3.53
C ILE A 690 6.42 26.03 -3.30
N ASP A 691 5.55 25.06 -3.56
CA ASP A 691 4.15 25.10 -3.14
C ASP A 691 3.94 24.08 -2.00
N PRO A 692 4.10 24.49 -0.73
CA PRO A 692 3.86 23.64 0.43
C PRO A 692 2.38 23.52 0.81
N VAL A 693 1.54 24.45 0.32
CA VAL A 693 0.10 24.54 0.62
C VAL A 693 -0.72 23.58 -0.25
N GLY A 694 -0.17 23.17 -1.40
CA GLY A 694 -0.74 22.20 -2.33
C GLY A 694 -1.79 22.81 -3.25
N PHE A 695 -1.55 24.03 -3.74
CA PHE A 695 -2.39 24.66 -4.75
C PHE A 695 -2.33 23.93 -6.10
N ASP A 696 -1.18 23.36 -6.47
CA ASP A 696 -1.06 22.42 -7.60
C ASP A 696 -2.00 21.22 -7.46
N ASN A 697 -1.98 20.56 -6.30
CA ASN A 697 -2.77 19.37 -6.03
C ASN A 697 -4.26 19.71 -5.92
N TYR A 698 -4.59 20.89 -5.37
CA TYR A 698 -5.95 21.43 -5.40
C TYR A 698 -6.44 21.69 -6.84
N LEU A 699 -5.63 22.31 -7.70
CA LEU A 699 -5.98 22.49 -9.12
C LEU A 699 -6.11 21.16 -9.85
N LYS A 700 -5.16 20.24 -9.65
CA LYS A 700 -5.14 18.88 -10.19
C LYS A 700 -6.42 18.13 -9.82
N LYS A 701 -6.81 18.12 -8.54
CA LYS A 701 -7.99 17.41 -8.02
C LYS A 701 -9.33 18.06 -8.41
N TYR A 702 -9.47 19.39 -8.25
CA TYR A 702 -10.77 20.08 -8.33
C TYR A 702 -10.98 20.94 -9.59
N HIS A 703 -9.91 21.41 -10.23
CA HIS A 703 -9.95 22.35 -11.37
C HIS A 703 -9.07 21.87 -12.53
N TYR A 704 -9.18 20.58 -12.86
CA TYR A 704 -8.24 19.88 -13.74
C TYR A 704 -8.05 20.51 -15.12
N ASN A 705 -9.06 21.19 -15.66
CA ASN A 705 -8.96 21.94 -16.92
C ASN A 705 -8.04 23.17 -16.84
N ILE A 706 -7.94 23.81 -15.66
CA ILE A 706 -6.94 24.85 -15.39
C ILE A 706 -5.57 24.19 -15.22
N TRP A 707 -5.49 23.10 -14.44
CA TRP A 707 -4.24 22.35 -14.24
C TRP A 707 -3.58 21.92 -15.56
N LYS A 708 -4.34 21.40 -16.54
CA LYS A 708 -3.82 21.04 -17.88
C LYS A 708 -3.10 22.21 -18.60
N LYS A 709 -3.48 23.47 -18.34
CA LYS A 709 -2.80 24.66 -18.91
C LYS A 709 -1.49 24.98 -18.20
N VAL A 710 -1.46 24.87 -16.87
CA VAL A 710 -0.38 25.44 -16.03
C VAL A 710 0.69 24.45 -15.60
N LYS A 711 0.41 23.15 -15.66
CA LYS A 711 1.26 22.05 -15.15
C LYS A 711 2.73 22.12 -15.60
N ASP A 712 2.98 22.38 -16.88
CA ASP A 712 4.34 22.32 -17.48
C ASP A 712 5.17 23.59 -17.19
N SER A 713 4.63 24.51 -16.38
CA SER A 713 5.32 25.69 -15.87
C SER A 713 4.77 26.08 -14.50
N TRP A 714 4.42 25.09 -13.66
CA TRP A 714 3.70 25.33 -12.41
C TRP A 714 4.41 26.35 -11.52
N ASP A 715 5.70 26.15 -11.23
CA ASP A 715 6.47 27.00 -10.31
C ASP A 715 6.43 28.49 -10.73
N LYS A 716 6.46 28.76 -12.05
CA LYS A 716 6.29 30.13 -12.61
C LYS A 716 4.86 30.65 -12.44
N ASN A 717 3.85 29.83 -12.67
CA ASN A 717 2.44 30.20 -12.50
C ASN A 717 2.09 30.45 -11.02
N TYR A 718 2.67 29.67 -10.11
CA TYR A 718 2.57 29.84 -8.66
C TYR A 718 3.22 31.15 -8.20
N LYS A 719 4.48 31.40 -8.59
CA LYS A 719 5.22 32.63 -8.25
C LYS A 719 4.53 33.91 -8.77
N ASN A 720 3.80 33.82 -9.88
CA ASN A 720 3.01 34.94 -10.44
C ASN A 720 1.55 34.97 -9.98
N SER A 721 1.11 34.05 -9.11
CA SER A 721 -0.27 33.98 -8.63
C SER A 721 -0.57 35.02 -7.56
N ILE A 722 -1.82 35.49 -7.56
CA ILE A 722 -2.38 36.31 -6.48
C ILE A 722 -3.02 35.33 -5.48
N ILE A 723 -2.69 35.45 -4.20
CA ILE A 723 -3.24 34.61 -3.14
C ILE A 723 -3.78 35.56 -2.06
N ASP A 724 -5.10 35.70 -2.00
CA ASP A 724 -5.77 36.49 -0.96
C ASP A 724 -6.21 35.59 0.19
N VAL A 725 -5.88 35.98 1.42
CA VAL A 725 -6.18 35.21 2.63
C VAL A 725 -7.32 35.89 3.40
N GLU A 726 -8.42 35.19 3.63
CA GLU A 726 -9.51 35.63 4.50
C GLU A 726 -9.44 34.83 5.82
N VAL A 727 -9.48 35.50 6.98
CA VAL A 727 -9.43 34.83 8.29
C VAL A 727 -10.69 35.15 9.09
N ASP A 728 -11.35 34.11 9.58
CA ASP A 728 -12.56 34.15 10.41
C ASP A 728 -12.33 33.34 11.69
N THR A 729 -11.80 34.01 12.72
CA THR A 729 -11.58 33.39 14.05
C THR A 729 -12.80 33.56 14.95
N GLN A 730 -13.14 32.48 15.65
CA GLN A 730 -14.21 32.42 16.66
C GLN A 730 -13.58 32.04 18.01
N ILE A 731 -13.50 33.00 18.95
CA ILE A 731 -12.99 32.72 20.31
C ILE A 731 -14.10 31.99 21.08
N ARG A 732 -13.92 30.69 21.29
CA ARG A 732 -14.91 29.80 21.94
C ARG A 732 -14.80 29.80 23.46
N ARG A 733 -13.64 30.14 24.01
CA ARG A 733 -13.30 30.03 25.44
C ARG A 733 -12.43 31.21 25.88
N ILE A 734 -12.61 31.68 27.12
CA ILE A 734 -11.93 32.88 27.65
C ILE A 734 -11.38 32.68 29.08
N GLY A 735 -10.91 31.48 29.37
CA GLY A 735 -10.42 31.10 30.71
C GLY A 735 -11.54 30.81 31.72
N ILE A 736 -11.18 30.79 33.00
CA ILE A 736 -12.07 30.48 34.14
C ILE A 736 -12.36 31.70 35.05
N VAL A 737 -11.80 32.86 34.72
CA VAL A 737 -11.95 34.14 35.45
C VAL A 737 -12.75 35.12 34.57
N LYS A 738 -13.37 36.16 35.15
CA LYS A 738 -14.39 37.01 34.52
C LYS A 738 -14.03 38.49 34.42
#